data_AF-A0A6M8W9Y6-F1
#
_entry.id   AF-A0A6M8W9Y6-F1
#
_cell.length_a   1.000
_cell.length_b   1.000
_cell.length_c   1.000
_cell.angle_alpha   90.00
_cell.angle_beta   90.00
_cell.angle_gamma   90.00
#
_symmetry.space_group_name_H-M   'P 1'
#
loop_
_entity.id
_entity.type
_entity.pdbx_description
1 polymer ?
#
loop_
_entity_poly.entity_id
_entity_poly.type
_entity_poly.pdbx_seq_one_letter_code
_entity_poly.pdbx_strand_id
1 'polypeptide(L)'
;MTTASKNKQVNSPANQNGLPPFSLKDAPSLIEQVLPVQKLSIESYKEKMSSHAQVLVSLGGYWKGRKPLVLNKACILGCLLPASQDAIKDLEIFELLMGMDDVTMASRLVASKKLGLGESLPKQSYRQHVADAKRPEEIGDQLFDPIWPRVNAHIGTTASSFPELVEQLGVARFGHRPVVADTFCGSGQIPFEAARLGCDVVASDLNPAACMLTWGAMHIVGGNSKARRELLAEQHRIAEEVREIIDELGVESAEFDGKAWRGKTYLYCLEARCPASGWLVPLLTTRQVSKGRMAIADLVPDAKSKRYDIVIREDVSAREFTNAKQGTVIGEALVHSVDAVEYRTAIKTLRGDFRTEDGNASNRLRQWEVHDFKPRSDDLYQERLFAVQWQEDRQGRGDYTFRTVTQDDLLREQVVQDYVGKHLVEWQSKGWLPEMRIEPGDETTRLYRERGWTHWHHLFNPRQLLLGGLTLQRAGAAVATILNQALNYNSKLSMWNRHNGGGGVVQNTFSNQALNTLFDHGCRSSSTWFAILNKPHKSAKIRANSVRIKCESADSVVGPFDLCITDPPYGDAVKYEEILEFFIAWHRKTRHPEFASWVWDSRRALAIHGEDDGFRNGMVASYRNAAAQMPDNGLQVIMFTHQSTGIWSDMANIVWACGLQVTAVWYVATETDSALRQGDNVKGTNLLVVRKRREEQKTNRDDLAWELEEEVKRQVETLTGLNQQARGLYRNENLFEDADLQMAGYAAALRVLTQYEIIDGKRMSEEACRPRSKGEKTAVDSLIDFAVEVANRCLIPQGISESHWRELSPIERFYLKMIGMEAGGVSKLDNYQNFAKAFKVSDFRSVMQSAKANSSRLKSSEEFKRNDMSEGSPLHNTPLRAILYAMMELGKDLDTDDVLAHLAMNVPNYYAQGTRDLIVALCQYLGTVLESIRPDEASQARVLAQSVRNQRL
;
A
#
# COMPACT_ATOMS: atom_id res chain seq x y z
N MET A 1 62.52 -37.77 36.99
CA MET A 1 62.23 -38.19 35.59
C MET A 1 60.72 -38.09 35.40
N THR A 2 60.17 -36.98 34.89
CA THR A 2 59.87 -36.72 33.44
C THR A 2 59.02 -37.82 32.81
N THR A 3 57.86 -37.58 32.18
CA THR A 3 57.43 -36.40 31.40
C THR A 3 55.91 -36.41 31.18
N ALA A 4 55.27 -35.24 31.31
CA ALA A 4 53.91 -34.96 30.88
C ALA A 4 53.86 -34.69 29.36
N SER A 5 52.85 -35.23 28.67
CA SER A 5 52.56 -34.92 27.26
C SER A 5 51.45 -33.87 27.17
N LYS A 6 51.77 -32.75 26.52
CA LYS A 6 50.90 -31.60 26.26
C LYS A 6 49.87 -31.94 25.17
N ASN A 7 48.59 -31.92 25.53
CA ASN A 7 47.52 -31.76 24.54
C ASN A 7 47.43 -30.28 24.15
N LYS A 8 47.64 -30.00 22.86
CA LYS A 8 47.51 -28.67 22.26
C LYS A 8 46.03 -28.25 22.30
N GLN A 9 45.68 -27.36 23.22
CA GLN A 9 44.60 -26.40 23.00
C GLN A 9 44.95 -25.61 21.75
N VAL A 10 44.12 -25.75 20.70
CA VAL A 10 44.07 -24.78 19.62
C VAL A 10 43.44 -23.53 20.23
N ASN A 11 44.30 -22.63 20.71
CA ASN A 11 43.91 -21.26 20.99
C ASN A 11 43.42 -20.65 19.67
N SER A 12 42.11 -20.60 19.50
CA SER A 12 41.49 -19.65 18.59
C SER A 12 41.97 -18.26 18.99
N PRO A 13 42.50 -17.44 18.06
CA PRO A 13 42.91 -16.09 18.41
C PRO A 13 41.69 -15.36 18.96
N ALA A 14 41.87 -14.74 20.12
CA ALA A 14 40.89 -13.84 20.72
C ALA A 14 40.48 -12.79 19.67
N ASN A 15 39.19 -12.77 19.32
CA ASN A 15 38.60 -11.77 18.44
C ASN A 15 38.70 -10.41 19.14
N GLN A 16 39.63 -9.56 18.69
CA GLN A 16 39.71 -8.17 19.12
C GLN A 16 38.72 -7.33 18.30
N ASN A 17 37.77 -6.75 19.04
CA ASN A 17 36.84 -5.66 18.69
C ASN A 17 35.55 -6.05 17.94
N GLY A 18 34.57 -6.52 18.69
CA GLY A 18 33.15 -6.60 18.32
C GLY A 18 32.32 -6.99 19.54
N LEU A 19 30.99 -6.94 19.44
CA LEU A 19 30.10 -7.40 20.51
C LEU A 19 30.29 -8.91 20.78
N PRO A 20 30.43 -9.36 22.04
CA PRO A 20 30.53 -10.78 22.35
C PRO A 20 29.24 -11.55 21.97
N PRO A 21 29.33 -12.83 21.59
CA PRO A 21 28.14 -13.65 21.35
C PRO A 21 27.19 -13.65 22.55
N PHE A 22 25.88 -13.55 22.30
CA PHE A 22 24.81 -13.47 23.32
C PHE A 22 24.89 -12.29 24.31
N SER A 23 25.79 -11.32 24.12
CA SER A 23 25.86 -10.12 24.98
C SER A 23 24.60 -9.25 24.97
N LEU A 24 23.78 -9.34 23.92
CA LEU A 24 22.51 -8.64 23.76
C LEU A 24 21.30 -9.59 23.86
N LYS A 25 21.49 -10.82 24.38
CA LYS A 25 20.42 -11.84 24.44
C LYS A 25 19.16 -11.33 25.13
N ASP A 26 19.32 -10.63 26.26
CA ASP A 26 18.22 -10.11 27.07
C ASP A 26 18.00 -8.60 26.92
N ALA A 27 18.77 -7.94 26.05
CA ALA A 27 18.62 -6.52 25.80
C ALA A 27 17.33 -6.25 24.99
N PRO A 28 16.48 -5.29 25.39
CA PRO A 28 15.30 -4.92 24.63
C PRO A 28 15.69 -4.45 23.22
N SER A 29 14.81 -4.69 22.25
CA SER A 29 15.02 -4.20 20.89
C SER A 29 14.54 -2.76 20.77
N LEU A 30 15.21 -1.98 19.91
CA LEU A 30 14.88 -0.57 19.70
C LEU A 30 13.40 -0.37 19.36
N ILE A 31 12.87 -1.20 18.46
CA ILE A 31 11.47 -1.13 18.01
C ILE A 31 10.46 -1.39 19.13
N GLU A 32 10.88 -1.92 20.28
CA GLU A 32 9.98 -2.13 21.43
C GLU A 32 9.87 -0.86 22.30
N GLN A 33 10.76 0.11 22.11
CA GLN A 33 10.86 1.32 22.94
C GLN A 33 10.64 2.61 22.15
N VAL A 34 11.28 2.75 20.98
CA VAL A 34 11.25 3.99 20.20
C VAL A 34 11.40 3.75 18.69
N LEU A 35 10.65 4.50 17.89
CA LEU A 35 10.75 4.50 16.43
C LEU A 35 10.39 5.90 15.87
N PRO A 36 11.12 6.48 14.89
CA PRO A 36 10.81 7.79 14.32
C PRO A 36 9.68 7.70 13.28
N VAL A 37 8.47 7.38 13.74
CA VAL A 37 7.31 7.08 12.88
C VAL A 37 6.95 8.20 11.91
N GLN A 38 7.12 9.47 12.29
CA GLN A 38 6.80 10.61 11.43
C GLN A 38 7.77 10.71 10.23
N LYS A 39 9.08 10.66 10.47
CA LYS A 39 10.09 10.65 9.39
C LYS A 39 9.94 9.40 8.52
N LEU A 40 9.68 8.24 9.15
CA LEU A 40 9.45 6.99 8.45
C LEU A 40 8.21 7.04 7.54
N SER A 41 7.14 7.70 8.00
CA SER A 41 5.92 7.93 7.24
C SER A 41 6.18 8.82 6.01
N ILE A 42 6.97 9.89 6.19
CA ILE A 42 7.35 10.80 5.10
C ILE A 42 8.18 10.08 4.03
N GLU A 43 9.17 9.27 4.43
CA GLU A 43 9.99 8.49 3.50
C GLU A 43 9.18 7.38 2.81
N SER A 44 8.31 6.69 3.56
CA SER A 44 7.40 5.66 3.02
C SER A 44 6.46 6.23 1.96
N TYR A 45 5.91 7.43 2.22
CA TYR A 45 5.08 8.15 1.26
C TYR A 45 5.85 8.51 -0.02
N LYS A 46 7.09 9.01 0.12
CA LYS A 46 7.94 9.32 -1.03
C LYS A 46 8.23 8.09 -1.88
N GLU A 47 8.57 6.95 -1.26
CA GLU A 47 8.79 5.71 -1.98
C GLU A 47 7.55 5.29 -2.79
N LYS A 48 6.36 5.35 -2.17
CA LYS A 48 5.09 5.03 -2.84
C LYS A 48 4.79 5.94 -4.03
N MET A 49 5.04 7.24 -3.90
CA MET A 49 4.86 8.21 -4.98
C MET A 49 5.88 8.08 -6.12
N SER A 50 6.98 7.37 -5.89
CA SER A 50 8.07 7.22 -6.87
C SER A 50 7.75 6.26 -8.03
N SER A 51 6.60 5.58 -8.01
CA SER A 51 6.08 4.73 -9.11
C SER A 51 7.16 3.79 -9.70
N HIS A 52 7.66 4.06 -10.91
CA HIS A 52 8.66 3.26 -11.60
C HIS A 52 10.07 3.29 -10.99
N ALA A 53 10.37 4.25 -10.10
CA ALA A 53 11.65 4.30 -9.42
C ALA A 53 11.73 3.36 -8.22
N GLN A 54 10.60 2.77 -7.78
CA GLN A 54 10.61 1.69 -6.80
C GLN A 54 11.34 0.46 -7.35
N VAL A 55 12.19 -0.14 -6.51
CA VAL A 55 13.15 -1.18 -6.90
C VAL A 55 12.47 -2.41 -7.50
N LEU A 56 11.43 -2.93 -6.85
CA LEU A 56 10.76 -4.17 -7.24
C LEU A 56 9.56 -3.98 -8.19
N VAL A 57 9.13 -2.74 -8.45
CA VAL A 57 7.88 -2.49 -9.21
C VAL A 57 7.95 -3.01 -10.64
N SER A 58 9.14 -2.93 -11.26
CA SER A 58 9.36 -3.40 -12.63
C SER A 58 9.09 -4.90 -12.83
N LEU A 59 9.13 -5.70 -11.75
CA LEU A 59 9.01 -7.15 -11.81
C LEU A 59 7.56 -7.64 -11.76
N GLY A 60 6.68 -6.91 -11.07
CA GLY A 60 5.31 -7.39 -10.83
C GLY A 60 4.32 -6.32 -10.42
N GLY A 61 4.27 -5.18 -11.10
CA GLY A 61 3.39 -4.03 -10.79
C GLY A 61 1.89 -4.33 -10.59
N TYR A 62 1.45 -5.56 -10.87
CA TYR A 62 0.13 -6.11 -10.60
C TYR A 62 -0.12 -6.46 -9.12
N TRP A 63 0.93 -6.76 -8.33
CA TRP A 63 0.80 -6.86 -6.87
C TRP A 63 0.86 -5.46 -6.26
N LYS A 64 -0.26 -4.93 -5.72
CA LYS A 64 -0.31 -3.56 -5.17
C LYS A 64 -0.12 -3.51 -3.66
N GLY A 65 -0.35 -4.61 -2.94
CA GLY A 65 -0.18 -4.74 -1.49
C GLY A 65 1.30 -4.81 -1.11
N ARG A 66 2.04 -3.74 -1.42
CA ARG A 66 3.50 -3.67 -1.27
C ARG A 66 3.86 -2.75 -0.14
N LYS A 67 4.62 -3.24 0.83
CA LYS A 67 5.18 -2.39 1.88
C LYS A 67 6.46 -1.71 1.38
N PRO A 68 6.66 -0.40 1.64
CA PRO A 68 7.89 0.30 1.25
C PRO A 68 9.14 -0.40 1.78
N LEU A 69 10.20 -0.46 0.98
CA LEU A 69 11.48 -1.04 1.41
C LEU A 69 12.08 -0.26 2.59
N VAL A 70 11.88 1.07 2.64
CA VAL A 70 12.32 1.87 3.79
C VAL A 70 11.62 1.46 5.10
N LEU A 71 10.35 1.07 5.04
CA LEU A 71 9.61 0.55 6.20
C LEU A 71 10.15 -0.82 6.64
N ASN A 72 10.39 -1.72 5.69
CA ASN A 72 10.95 -3.03 6.00
C ASN A 72 12.35 -2.92 6.60
N LYS A 73 13.19 -2.03 6.05
CA LYS A 73 14.52 -1.70 6.59
C LYS A 73 14.42 -1.24 8.05
N ALA A 74 13.48 -0.33 8.33
CA ALA A 74 13.24 0.17 9.68
C ALA A 74 12.82 -0.95 10.65
N CYS A 75 11.95 -1.86 10.22
CA CYS A 75 11.49 -2.99 11.05
C CYS A 75 12.65 -3.96 11.35
N ILE A 76 13.44 -4.33 10.34
CA ILE A 76 14.57 -5.25 10.49
C ILE A 76 15.63 -4.67 11.41
N LEU A 77 16.05 -3.42 11.17
CA LEU A 77 17.06 -2.75 12.01
C LEU A 77 16.51 -2.49 13.42
N GLY A 78 15.25 -2.10 13.55
CA GLY A 78 14.62 -1.86 14.84
C GLY A 78 14.52 -3.12 15.71
N CYS A 79 14.36 -4.30 15.10
CA CYS A 79 14.42 -5.58 15.82
C CYS A 79 15.83 -5.99 16.25
N LEU A 80 16.87 -5.57 15.51
CA LEU A 80 18.25 -5.98 15.78
C LEU A 80 19.00 -5.01 16.70
N LEU A 81 18.69 -3.71 16.66
CA LEU A 81 19.38 -2.72 17.47
C LEU A 81 18.96 -2.84 18.95
N PRO A 82 19.89 -2.73 19.91
CA PRO A 82 19.54 -2.66 21.33
C PRO A 82 18.93 -1.31 21.68
N ALA A 83 17.96 -1.29 22.58
CA ALA A 83 17.54 -0.06 23.25
C ALA A 83 18.43 0.17 24.49
N SER A 84 19.02 1.36 24.59
CA SER A 84 19.84 1.79 25.70
C SER A 84 19.02 2.61 26.70
N GLN A 85 19.68 3.16 27.72
CA GLN A 85 19.06 4.11 28.65
C GLN A 85 18.93 5.52 28.05
N ASP A 86 19.54 5.78 26.90
CA ASP A 86 19.48 7.07 26.18
C ASP A 86 18.71 6.89 24.86
N ALA A 87 17.38 6.96 24.96
CA ALA A 87 16.48 6.80 23.82
C ALA A 87 16.68 7.89 22.73
N ILE A 88 17.17 9.08 23.11
CA ILE A 88 17.47 10.15 22.14
C ILE A 88 18.67 9.72 21.31
N LYS A 89 19.73 9.24 21.96
CA LYS A 89 20.93 8.78 21.27
C LYS A 89 20.66 7.57 20.39
N ASP A 90 19.88 6.61 20.88
CA ASP A 90 19.44 5.47 20.09
C ASP A 90 18.73 5.90 18.79
N LEU A 91 17.85 6.89 18.91
CA LEU A 91 17.12 7.45 17.78
C LEU A 91 18.02 8.18 16.79
N GLU A 92 19.01 8.94 17.27
CA GLU A 92 20.02 9.56 16.40
C GLU A 92 20.79 8.51 15.58
N ILE A 93 21.22 7.42 16.23
CA ILE A 93 21.93 6.32 15.57
C ILE A 93 21.04 5.61 14.55
N PHE A 94 19.77 5.39 14.91
CA PHE A 94 18.79 4.81 13.99
C PHE A 94 18.57 5.71 12.77
N GLU A 95 18.42 7.02 12.97
CA GLU A 95 18.25 7.98 11.87
C GLU A 95 19.47 8.02 10.93
N LEU A 96 20.69 7.93 11.47
CA LEU A 96 21.91 7.78 10.66
C LEU A 96 21.84 6.52 9.78
N LEU A 97 21.48 5.38 10.37
CA LEU A 97 21.35 4.11 9.65
C LEU A 97 20.21 4.13 8.62
N MET A 98 19.19 4.95 8.83
CA MET A 98 18.09 5.15 7.89
C MET A 98 18.38 6.21 6.83
N GLY A 99 19.43 7.03 7.00
CA GLY A 99 19.74 8.15 6.11
C GLY A 99 18.77 9.32 6.27
N MET A 100 18.24 9.49 7.49
CA MET A 100 17.22 10.48 7.89
C MET A 100 17.81 11.62 8.74
N ASP A 101 19.11 11.58 9.01
CA ASP A 101 19.85 12.64 9.70
C ASP A 101 20.24 13.77 8.73
N ASP A 102 20.61 14.91 9.30
CA ASP A 102 20.97 16.10 8.55
C ASP A 102 22.16 15.87 7.60
N VAL A 103 23.20 15.16 8.03
CA VAL A 103 24.41 14.96 7.21
C VAL A 103 24.07 14.18 5.95
N THR A 104 23.36 13.06 6.11
CA THR A 104 22.93 12.26 4.95
C THR A 104 21.88 13.00 4.12
N MET A 105 20.97 13.77 4.73
CA MET A 105 19.99 14.59 4.02
C MET A 105 20.67 15.63 3.10
N ALA A 106 21.71 16.30 3.58
CA ALA A 106 22.49 17.23 2.77
C ALA A 106 23.10 16.53 1.56
N SER A 107 23.74 15.37 1.74
CA SER A 107 24.25 14.56 0.63
C SER A 107 23.16 14.15 -0.35
N ARG A 108 21.95 13.83 0.14
CA ARG A 108 20.81 13.47 -0.70
C ARG A 108 20.25 14.64 -1.52
N LEU A 109 20.28 15.86 -0.98
CA LEU A 109 19.90 17.09 -1.68
C LEU A 109 20.97 17.53 -2.70
N VAL A 110 22.25 17.34 -2.37
CA VAL A 110 23.35 17.54 -3.33
C VAL A 110 23.20 16.57 -4.51
N ALA A 111 22.88 15.30 -4.24
CA ALA A 111 22.67 14.30 -5.28
C ALA A 111 21.43 14.59 -6.16
N SER A 112 20.45 15.35 -5.67
CA SER A 112 19.30 15.84 -6.45
C SER A 112 19.52 17.22 -7.07
N LYS A 113 20.69 17.84 -6.87
CA LYS A 113 21.05 19.20 -7.34
C LYS A 113 20.17 20.30 -6.74
N LYS A 114 19.62 20.06 -5.54
CA LYS A 114 18.80 21.01 -4.79
C LYS A 114 19.59 21.77 -3.72
N LEU A 115 20.84 21.35 -3.49
CA LEU A 115 21.79 21.98 -2.57
C LEU A 115 23.19 21.95 -3.20
N GLY A 116 23.96 23.03 -3.03
CA GLY A 116 25.37 23.09 -3.44
C GLY A 116 26.27 22.28 -2.51
N LEU A 117 27.42 21.83 -3.01
CA LEU A 117 28.39 21.11 -2.19
C LEU A 117 28.97 22.04 -1.11
N GLY A 118 28.83 21.66 0.17
CA GLY A 118 29.32 22.45 1.30
C GLY A 118 28.34 23.52 1.80
N GLU A 119 27.16 23.64 1.20
CA GLU A 119 26.10 24.51 1.70
C GLU A 119 25.40 23.89 2.92
N SER A 120 24.98 24.73 3.87
CA SER A 120 24.17 24.31 5.01
C SER A 120 22.76 23.93 4.58
N LEU A 121 22.13 22.97 5.26
CA LEU A 121 20.74 22.61 5.03
C LEU A 121 19.81 23.82 5.10
N PRO A 122 18.89 23.99 4.14
CA PRO A 122 17.87 25.03 4.20
C PRO A 122 16.98 24.87 5.44
N LYS A 123 16.60 25.98 6.07
CA LYS A 123 15.60 25.99 7.16
C LYS A 123 14.21 25.69 6.59
N GLN A 124 13.90 24.41 6.45
CA GLN A 124 12.65 23.89 5.91
C GLN A 124 12.21 22.66 6.71
N SER A 125 10.97 22.24 6.50
CA SER A 125 10.46 21.01 7.14
C SER A 125 11.14 19.76 6.60
N TYR A 126 11.21 18.70 7.40
CA TYR A 126 11.77 17.42 6.96
C TYR A 126 11.01 16.87 5.74
N ARG A 127 9.68 17.06 5.71
CA ARG A 127 8.83 16.71 4.57
C ARG A 127 9.25 17.39 3.27
N GLN A 128 9.60 18.68 3.33
CA GLN A 128 10.06 19.44 2.17
C GLN A 128 11.45 18.96 1.72
N HIS A 129 12.39 18.75 2.65
CA HIS A 129 13.69 18.18 2.30
C HIS A 129 13.55 16.83 1.61
N VAL A 130 12.72 15.94 2.15
CA VAL A 130 12.47 14.63 1.56
C VAL A 130 11.83 14.79 0.17
N ALA A 131 10.89 15.70 -0.05
CA ALA A 131 10.30 15.93 -1.37
C ALA A 131 11.34 16.30 -2.45
N ASP A 132 12.36 17.09 -2.08
CA ASP A 132 13.40 17.57 -2.99
C ASP A 132 14.64 16.65 -3.10
N ALA A 133 14.92 15.85 -2.08
CA ALA A 133 16.10 14.99 -2.02
C ALA A 133 16.00 13.77 -2.96
N LYS A 134 17.09 13.02 -3.15
CA LYS A 134 17.00 11.60 -3.60
C LYS A 134 16.65 10.68 -2.42
N ARG A 135 16.11 9.50 -2.69
CA ARG A 135 15.96 8.45 -1.66
C ARG A 135 17.32 7.80 -1.38
N PRO A 136 17.59 7.29 -0.17
CA PRO A 136 18.88 6.68 0.16
C PRO A 136 19.30 5.57 -0.83
N GLU A 137 18.36 4.72 -1.23
CA GLU A 137 18.60 3.63 -2.17
C GLU A 137 18.93 4.07 -3.61
N GLU A 138 18.68 5.33 -3.96
CA GLU A 138 19.02 5.89 -5.28
C GLU A 138 20.46 6.41 -5.36
N ILE A 139 21.14 6.55 -4.21
CA ILE A 139 22.53 7.00 -4.11
C ILE A 139 23.45 5.80 -3.94
N GLY A 140 23.04 4.82 -3.13
CA GLY A 140 23.78 3.59 -2.87
C GLY A 140 24.51 3.59 -1.52
N ASP A 141 25.21 2.49 -1.24
CA ASP A 141 25.79 2.21 0.09
C ASP A 141 26.81 3.27 0.56
N GLN A 142 27.49 3.96 -0.37
CA GLN A 142 28.49 5.00 -0.06
C GLN A 142 27.92 6.19 0.72
N LEU A 143 26.59 6.39 0.68
CA LEU A 143 25.91 7.40 1.50
C LEU A 143 26.19 7.21 2.99
N PHE A 144 26.42 5.98 3.43
CA PHE A 144 26.55 5.61 4.83
C PHE A 144 28.01 5.51 5.29
N ASP A 145 29.01 5.61 4.42
CA ASP A 145 30.43 5.50 4.80
C ASP A 145 30.84 6.40 6.00
N PRO A 146 30.36 7.66 6.11
CA PRO A 146 30.74 8.54 7.21
C PRO A 146 30.12 8.21 8.58
N ILE A 147 29.06 7.38 8.64
CA ILE A 147 28.28 7.20 9.89
C ILE A 147 28.92 6.18 10.83
N TRP A 148 29.70 5.23 10.29
CA TRP A 148 30.15 4.04 11.02
C TRP A 148 30.90 4.34 12.32
N PRO A 149 31.82 5.34 12.41
CA PRO A 149 32.47 5.66 13.68
C PRO A 149 31.47 6.04 14.80
N ARG A 150 30.42 6.79 14.47
CA ARG A 150 29.38 7.21 15.44
C ARG A 150 28.49 6.04 15.85
N VAL A 151 28.10 5.22 14.87
CA VAL A 151 27.29 4.01 15.09
C VAL A 151 28.04 3.05 16.02
N ASN A 152 29.31 2.76 15.69
CA ASN A 152 30.16 1.85 16.46
C ASN A 152 30.43 2.35 17.88
N ALA A 153 30.65 3.65 18.06
CA ALA A 153 30.88 4.22 19.40
C ALA A 153 29.68 4.08 20.33
N HIS A 154 28.45 4.12 19.81
CA HIS A 154 27.23 4.00 20.61
C HIS A 154 26.84 2.54 20.84
N ILE A 155 26.87 1.70 19.79
CA ILE A 155 26.40 0.31 19.85
C ILE A 155 27.48 -0.63 20.42
N GLY A 156 28.76 -0.28 20.28
CA GLY A 156 29.88 -1.16 20.64
C GLY A 156 30.30 -2.14 19.53
N THR A 157 29.93 -1.86 18.27
CA THR A 157 30.29 -2.67 17.10
C THR A 157 31.58 -2.17 16.45
N THR A 158 32.07 -2.90 15.44
CA THR A 158 33.18 -2.48 14.55
C THR A 158 32.81 -2.51 13.08
N ALA A 159 31.50 -2.43 12.79
CA ALA A 159 30.97 -2.55 11.46
C ALA A 159 31.38 -1.36 10.58
N SER A 160 31.65 -1.65 9.30
CA SER A 160 31.88 -0.70 8.22
C SER A 160 30.83 -0.80 7.11
N SER A 161 29.82 -1.66 7.31
CA SER A 161 28.71 -1.87 6.38
C SER A 161 27.48 -2.46 7.08
N PHE A 162 26.30 -2.36 6.46
CA PHE A 162 25.09 -2.99 7.00
C PHE A 162 25.22 -4.50 7.23
N PRO A 163 25.79 -5.31 6.30
CA PRO A 163 25.97 -6.74 6.55
C PRO A 163 26.84 -7.05 7.75
N GLU A 164 27.93 -6.30 7.95
CA GLU A 164 28.78 -6.45 9.14
C GLU A 164 28.04 -6.07 10.42
N LEU A 165 27.27 -4.97 10.40
CA LEU A 165 26.45 -4.55 11.54
C LEU A 165 25.41 -5.63 11.89
N VAL A 166 24.67 -6.11 10.89
CA VAL A 166 23.64 -7.14 11.05
C VAL A 166 24.23 -8.44 11.56
N GLU A 167 25.39 -8.85 11.06
CA GLU A 167 26.09 -10.05 11.52
C GLU A 167 26.58 -9.91 12.97
N GLN A 168 27.20 -8.78 13.33
CA GLN A 168 27.65 -8.54 14.72
C GLN A 168 26.47 -8.47 15.70
N LEU A 169 25.37 -7.78 15.34
CA LEU A 169 24.16 -7.72 16.15
C LEU A 169 23.49 -9.09 16.27
N GLY A 170 23.45 -9.87 15.18
CA GLY A 170 22.93 -11.23 15.21
C GLY A 170 23.73 -12.14 16.12
N VAL A 171 25.06 -12.13 16.01
CA VAL A 171 25.93 -12.92 16.90
C VAL A 171 25.72 -12.48 18.36
N ALA A 172 25.61 -11.18 18.62
CA ALA A 172 25.36 -10.66 19.95
C ALA A 172 23.97 -11.03 20.51
N ARG A 173 22.94 -11.20 19.68
CA ARG A 173 21.58 -11.57 20.13
C ARG A 173 21.32 -13.07 20.13
N PHE A 174 21.61 -13.73 19.01
CA PHE A 174 21.20 -15.10 18.69
C PHE A 174 22.40 -16.07 18.61
N GLY A 175 23.63 -15.55 18.63
CA GLY A 175 24.84 -16.36 18.51
C GLY A 175 25.23 -16.70 17.07
N HIS A 176 24.47 -16.21 16.09
CA HIS A 176 24.72 -16.41 14.65
C HIS A 176 24.13 -15.25 13.84
N ARG A 177 24.38 -15.25 12.53
CA ARG A 177 23.74 -14.31 11.60
C ARG A 177 22.21 -14.41 11.71
N PRO A 178 21.46 -13.29 11.74
CA PRO A 178 20.01 -13.33 11.90
C PRO A 178 19.31 -14.00 10.71
N VAL A 179 18.28 -14.79 11.01
CA VAL A 179 17.36 -15.37 10.05
C VAL A 179 16.01 -14.65 10.15
N VAL A 180 15.65 -13.92 9.09
CA VAL A 180 14.35 -13.24 8.98
C VAL A 180 13.39 -14.13 8.18
N ALA A 181 12.25 -14.42 8.78
CA ALA A 181 11.16 -15.15 8.16
C ALA A 181 10.02 -14.20 7.73
N ASP A 182 9.44 -14.47 6.57
CA ASP A 182 8.18 -13.91 6.12
C ASP A 182 7.33 -15.03 5.53
N THR A 183 6.29 -15.46 6.27
CA THR A 183 5.40 -16.56 5.87
C THR A 183 4.22 -16.12 5.01
N PHE A 184 4.15 -14.83 4.67
CA PHE A 184 3.15 -14.23 3.78
C PHE A 184 3.85 -13.32 2.77
N CYS A 185 4.88 -13.85 2.11
CA CYS A 185 5.89 -13.00 1.48
C CYS A 185 5.37 -12.18 0.29
N GLY A 186 4.24 -12.55 -0.30
CA GLY A 186 3.60 -11.78 -1.36
C GLY A 186 4.58 -11.47 -2.50
N SER A 187 4.77 -10.18 -2.81
CA SER A 187 5.74 -9.78 -3.84
C SER A 187 7.19 -9.61 -3.38
N GLY A 188 7.52 -10.06 -2.17
CA GLY A 188 8.89 -10.29 -1.70
C GLY A 188 9.61 -9.08 -1.08
N GLN A 189 8.92 -8.01 -0.69
CA GLN A 189 9.55 -6.78 -0.20
C GLN A 189 10.33 -6.96 1.10
N ILE A 190 9.73 -7.61 2.10
CA ILE A 190 10.35 -7.88 3.40
C ILE A 190 11.56 -8.80 3.25
N PRO A 191 11.44 -9.99 2.61
CA PRO A 191 12.58 -10.88 2.46
C PRO A 191 13.69 -10.25 1.61
N PHE A 192 13.35 -9.50 0.56
CA PHE A 192 14.36 -8.83 -0.27
C PHE A 192 15.18 -7.81 0.54
N GLU A 193 14.53 -6.99 1.37
CA GLU A 193 15.23 -6.00 2.18
C GLU A 193 16.07 -6.65 3.28
N ALA A 194 15.57 -7.71 3.93
CA ALA A 194 16.34 -8.50 4.88
C ALA A 194 17.61 -9.08 4.24
N ALA A 195 17.48 -9.66 3.05
CA ALA A 195 18.59 -10.23 2.31
C ALA A 195 19.60 -9.14 1.87
N ARG A 196 19.11 -7.94 1.53
CA ARG A 196 19.96 -6.78 1.17
C ARG A 196 20.77 -6.27 2.35
N LEU A 197 20.17 -6.21 3.54
CA LEU A 197 20.83 -5.79 4.78
C LEU A 197 21.86 -6.80 5.28
N GLY A 198 21.70 -8.09 4.94
CA GLY A 198 22.64 -9.15 5.31
C GLY A 198 22.07 -10.26 6.18
N CYS A 199 20.76 -10.28 6.42
CA CYS A 199 20.09 -11.41 7.08
C CYS A 199 20.01 -12.61 6.14
N ASP A 200 20.02 -13.81 6.69
CA ASP A 200 19.53 -14.98 5.97
C ASP A 200 18.00 -14.98 5.99
N VAL A 201 17.39 -15.59 4.97
CA VAL A 201 15.96 -15.39 4.70
C VAL A 201 15.22 -16.71 4.52
N VAL A 202 14.05 -16.80 5.16
CA VAL A 202 13.03 -17.80 4.88
C VAL A 202 11.77 -17.07 4.42
N ALA A 203 11.42 -17.18 3.14
CA ALA A 203 10.20 -16.63 2.59
C ALA A 203 9.24 -17.76 2.24
N SER A 204 7.96 -17.62 2.56
CA SER A 204 6.92 -18.54 2.14
C SER A 204 5.66 -17.78 1.74
N ASP A 205 4.94 -18.34 0.78
CA ASP A 205 3.57 -17.95 0.48
C ASP A 205 2.81 -19.20 0.02
N LEU A 206 1.50 -19.21 0.27
CA LEU A 206 0.63 -20.25 -0.25
C LEU A 206 0.52 -20.15 -1.78
N ASN A 207 0.58 -18.93 -2.32
CA ASN A 207 0.40 -18.64 -3.73
C ASN A 207 1.74 -18.76 -4.49
N PRO A 208 1.86 -19.66 -5.48
CA PRO A 208 3.11 -19.87 -6.22
C PRO A 208 3.50 -18.66 -7.08
N ALA A 209 2.55 -17.81 -7.51
CA ALA A 209 2.87 -16.57 -8.22
C ALA A 209 3.54 -15.54 -7.30
N ALA A 210 3.17 -15.51 -6.01
CA ALA A 210 3.84 -14.70 -4.99
C ALA A 210 5.27 -15.22 -4.72
N CYS A 211 5.43 -16.54 -4.55
CA CYS A 211 6.74 -17.18 -4.44
C CYS A 211 7.64 -16.87 -5.65
N MET A 212 7.10 -16.91 -6.86
CA MET A 212 7.83 -16.59 -8.09
C MET A 212 8.26 -15.11 -8.15
N LEU A 213 7.41 -14.18 -7.71
CA LEU A 213 7.79 -12.77 -7.58
C LEU A 213 8.91 -12.58 -6.56
N THR A 214 8.80 -13.24 -5.41
CA THR A 214 9.86 -13.22 -4.38
C THR A 214 11.16 -13.80 -4.93
N TRP A 215 11.09 -14.91 -5.67
CA TRP A 215 12.26 -15.48 -6.35
C TRP A 215 12.87 -14.49 -7.35
N GLY A 216 12.04 -13.84 -8.16
CA GLY A 216 12.54 -12.82 -9.10
C GLY A 216 13.14 -11.60 -8.40
N ALA A 217 12.61 -11.18 -7.24
CA ALA A 217 13.25 -10.14 -6.43
C ALA A 217 14.68 -10.55 -6.05
N MET A 218 14.89 -11.81 -5.68
CA MET A 218 16.20 -12.33 -5.25
C MET A 218 17.17 -12.57 -6.41
N HIS A 219 16.69 -13.14 -7.51
CA HIS A 219 17.55 -13.64 -8.58
C HIS A 219 17.66 -12.69 -9.79
N ILE A 220 16.65 -11.85 -10.04
CA ILE A 220 16.67 -10.87 -11.15
C ILE A 220 17.17 -9.52 -10.66
N VAL A 221 16.48 -8.93 -9.68
CA VAL A 221 16.87 -7.63 -9.10
C VAL A 221 18.12 -7.80 -8.22
N GLY A 222 18.09 -8.81 -7.35
CA GLY A 222 19.19 -9.19 -6.45
C GLY A 222 20.37 -9.89 -7.14
N GLY A 223 20.19 -10.31 -8.40
CA GLY A 223 21.17 -11.06 -9.16
C GLY A 223 22.50 -10.34 -9.36
N ASN A 224 23.60 -11.11 -9.37
CA ASN A 224 24.94 -10.57 -9.61
C ASN A 224 25.14 -10.14 -11.08
N SER A 225 26.27 -9.50 -11.37
CA SER A 225 26.57 -8.98 -12.72
C SER A 225 26.62 -10.07 -13.81
N LYS A 226 26.99 -11.31 -13.45
CA LYS A 226 26.98 -12.45 -14.39
C LYS A 226 25.53 -12.86 -14.71
N ALA A 227 24.71 -13.12 -13.69
CA ALA A 227 23.32 -13.51 -13.86
C ALA A 227 22.52 -12.49 -14.67
N ARG A 228 22.81 -11.19 -14.51
CA ARG A 228 22.17 -10.14 -15.31
C ARG A 228 22.58 -10.13 -16.77
N ARG A 229 23.86 -10.39 -17.06
CA ARG A 229 24.31 -10.53 -18.46
C ARG A 229 23.68 -11.74 -19.12
N GLU A 230 23.56 -12.85 -18.39
CA GLU A 230 22.88 -14.07 -18.85
C GLU A 230 21.40 -13.79 -19.13
N LEU A 231 20.69 -13.14 -18.21
CA LEU A 231 19.29 -12.72 -18.41
C LEU A 231 19.13 -11.81 -19.63
N LEU A 232 19.98 -10.78 -19.78
CA LEU A 232 19.91 -9.87 -20.92
C LEU A 232 20.16 -10.63 -22.24
N ALA A 233 21.17 -11.50 -22.28
CA ALA A 233 21.44 -12.33 -23.46
C ALA A 233 20.26 -13.24 -23.80
N GLU A 234 19.63 -13.84 -22.79
CA GLU A 234 18.44 -14.67 -22.97
C GLU A 234 17.24 -13.87 -23.49
N GLN A 235 16.95 -12.71 -22.89
CA GLN A 235 15.90 -11.79 -23.33
C GLN A 235 16.08 -11.35 -24.78
N HIS A 236 17.31 -11.03 -25.18
CA HIS A 236 17.63 -10.65 -26.56
C HIS A 236 17.47 -11.83 -27.53
N ARG A 237 18.02 -13.00 -27.18
CA ARG A 237 17.89 -14.23 -27.98
C ARG A 237 16.41 -14.59 -28.23
N ILE A 238 15.59 -14.61 -27.18
CA ILE A 238 14.16 -14.91 -27.31
C ILE A 238 13.46 -13.86 -28.17
N ALA A 239 13.78 -12.57 -28.00
CA ALA A 239 13.19 -11.50 -28.79
C ALA A 239 13.58 -11.56 -30.27
N GLU A 240 14.75 -12.09 -30.62
CA GLU A 240 15.19 -12.34 -31.99
C GLU A 240 14.47 -13.56 -32.57
N GLU A 241 14.55 -14.72 -31.92
CA GLU A 241 13.95 -15.98 -32.40
C GLU A 241 12.43 -15.86 -32.60
N VAL A 242 11.72 -15.20 -31.67
CA VAL A 242 10.27 -15.01 -31.82
C VAL A 242 9.95 -14.00 -32.91
N ARG A 243 10.78 -12.96 -33.07
CA ARG A 243 10.57 -11.96 -34.12
C ARG A 243 10.78 -12.55 -35.51
N GLU A 244 11.77 -13.41 -35.70
CA GLU A 244 11.99 -14.15 -36.95
C GLU A 244 10.72 -14.91 -37.35
N ILE A 245 10.10 -15.65 -36.42
CA ILE A 245 8.83 -16.36 -36.69
C ILE A 245 7.70 -15.39 -37.06
N ILE A 246 7.58 -14.27 -36.34
CA ILE A 246 6.55 -13.26 -36.64
C ILE A 246 6.77 -12.62 -38.02
N ASP A 247 8.02 -12.39 -38.40
CA ASP A 247 8.41 -11.83 -39.70
C ASP A 247 8.17 -12.83 -40.84
N GLU A 248 8.49 -14.11 -40.63
CA GLU A 248 8.17 -15.21 -41.55
C GLU A 248 6.66 -15.36 -41.80
N LEU A 249 5.85 -15.16 -40.75
CA LEU A 249 4.39 -15.15 -40.89
C LEU A 249 3.86 -13.91 -41.62
N GLY A 250 4.64 -12.83 -41.72
CA GLY A 250 4.25 -11.59 -42.40
C GLY A 250 3.08 -10.83 -41.74
N VAL A 251 2.78 -11.12 -40.47
CA VAL A 251 1.54 -10.67 -39.79
C VAL A 251 1.63 -9.29 -39.17
N GLU A 252 2.81 -8.67 -39.12
CA GLU A 252 3.04 -7.32 -38.59
C GLU A 252 3.66 -6.36 -39.60
N SER A 253 3.94 -6.80 -40.83
CA SER A 253 4.61 -6.00 -41.86
C SER A 253 3.64 -5.65 -42.97
N ALA A 254 3.74 -4.41 -43.47
CA ALA A 254 2.98 -3.95 -44.61
C ALA A 254 3.74 -2.88 -45.39
N GLU A 255 3.40 -2.72 -46.67
CA GLU A 255 3.89 -1.64 -47.51
C GLU A 255 2.70 -0.79 -47.97
N PHE A 256 2.74 0.50 -47.66
CA PHE A 256 1.75 1.47 -48.11
C PHE A 256 2.46 2.75 -48.51
N ASP A 257 1.99 3.40 -49.57
CA ASP A 257 2.51 4.70 -50.02
C ASP A 257 4.03 4.66 -50.35
N GLY A 258 4.52 3.51 -50.82
CA GLY A 258 5.94 3.27 -51.14
C GLY A 258 6.85 3.18 -49.91
N LYS A 259 6.29 2.95 -48.72
CA LYS A 259 7.01 2.88 -47.44
C LYS A 259 6.71 1.58 -46.71
N ALA A 260 7.72 1.04 -46.04
CA ALA A 260 7.57 -0.08 -45.13
C ALA A 260 6.98 0.40 -43.79
N TRP A 261 5.99 -0.34 -43.29
CA TRP A 261 5.30 -0.09 -42.04
C TRP A 261 5.27 -1.36 -41.20
N ARG A 262 5.37 -1.17 -39.88
CA ARG A 262 5.22 -2.24 -38.90
C ARG A 262 4.06 -1.95 -37.94
N GLY A 263 3.26 -2.98 -37.68
CA GLY A 263 2.15 -2.91 -36.74
C GLY A 263 2.65 -2.63 -35.33
N LYS A 264 2.12 -1.58 -34.69
CA LYS A 264 2.50 -1.17 -33.34
C LYS A 264 1.45 -1.57 -32.30
N THR A 265 0.18 -1.29 -32.60
CA THR A 265 -0.96 -1.63 -31.74
C THR A 265 -2.15 -2.01 -32.62
N TYR A 266 -2.87 -3.04 -32.21
CA TYR A 266 -4.09 -3.51 -32.86
C TYR A 266 -5.27 -3.26 -31.92
N LEU A 267 -6.32 -2.58 -32.41
CA LEU A 267 -7.49 -2.22 -31.61
C LEU A 267 -8.67 -3.09 -32.01
N TYR A 268 -9.21 -3.82 -31.04
CA TYR A 268 -10.32 -4.74 -31.22
C TYR A 268 -11.56 -4.23 -30.50
N CYS A 269 -12.72 -4.56 -31.05
CA CYS A 269 -14.02 -4.36 -30.42
C CYS A 269 -14.86 -5.63 -30.56
N LEU A 270 -15.83 -5.78 -29.66
CA LEU A 270 -16.87 -6.79 -29.81
C LEU A 270 -17.92 -6.30 -30.82
N GLU A 271 -18.58 -7.21 -31.51
CA GLU A 271 -19.79 -6.90 -32.28
C GLU A 271 -20.95 -7.78 -31.80
N ALA A 272 -22.15 -7.20 -31.75
CA ALA A 272 -23.37 -7.94 -31.39
C ALA A 272 -24.51 -7.56 -32.33
N ARG A 273 -25.37 -8.53 -32.64
CA ARG A 273 -26.57 -8.28 -33.44
C ARG A 273 -27.64 -7.62 -32.57
N CYS A 274 -28.07 -6.43 -32.95
CA CYS A 274 -29.17 -5.73 -32.30
C CYS A 274 -30.49 -6.49 -32.59
N PRO A 275 -31.24 -6.95 -31.57
CA PRO A 275 -32.46 -7.72 -31.77
C PRO A 275 -33.59 -6.88 -32.37
N ALA A 276 -33.59 -5.56 -32.13
CA ALA A 276 -34.64 -4.66 -32.63
C ALA A 276 -34.46 -4.30 -34.11
N SER A 277 -33.22 -4.05 -34.55
CA SER A 277 -32.94 -3.63 -35.94
C SER A 277 -32.42 -4.78 -36.82
N GLY A 278 -31.90 -5.84 -36.21
CA GLY A 278 -31.20 -6.93 -36.89
C GLY A 278 -29.78 -6.59 -37.35
N TRP A 279 -29.28 -5.38 -37.08
CA TRP A 279 -27.95 -4.94 -37.51
C TRP A 279 -26.85 -5.51 -36.62
N LEU A 280 -25.71 -5.87 -37.22
CA LEU A 280 -24.48 -6.18 -36.49
C LEU A 280 -23.78 -4.87 -36.13
N VAL A 281 -23.70 -4.58 -34.83
CA VAL A 281 -23.23 -3.28 -34.33
C VAL A 281 -21.91 -3.48 -33.56
N PRO A 282 -20.85 -2.73 -33.89
CA PRO A 282 -19.63 -2.74 -33.09
C PRO A 282 -19.90 -2.10 -31.74
N LEU A 283 -19.38 -2.68 -30.65
CA LEU A 283 -19.52 -2.25 -29.27
C LEU A 283 -18.29 -1.42 -28.90
N LEU A 284 -18.35 -0.13 -29.19
CA LEU A 284 -17.33 0.85 -28.84
C LEU A 284 -17.81 1.66 -27.64
N THR A 285 -16.99 1.77 -26.60
CA THR A 285 -17.24 2.71 -25.50
C THR A 285 -17.18 4.16 -25.96
N THR A 286 -16.41 4.43 -27.02
CA THR A 286 -16.20 5.78 -27.58
C THR A 286 -15.55 5.71 -28.95
N ARG A 287 -15.92 6.65 -29.84
CA ARG A 287 -15.37 6.75 -31.21
C ARG A 287 -14.05 7.51 -31.29
N GLN A 288 -13.55 8.07 -30.19
CA GLN A 288 -12.24 8.75 -30.17
C GLN A 288 -11.11 7.72 -30.21
N VAL A 289 -10.26 7.69 -31.23
CA VAL A 289 -9.17 6.71 -31.32
C VAL A 289 -7.89 7.23 -30.68
N SER A 290 -7.49 8.47 -30.99
CA SER A 290 -6.26 9.06 -30.46
C SER A 290 -6.41 10.57 -30.34
N LYS A 291 -6.15 11.12 -29.14
CA LYS A 291 -6.09 12.58 -28.98
C LYS A 291 -4.85 13.17 -29.64
N GLY A 292 -3.73 12.44 -29.64
CA GLY A 292 -2.46 12.93 -30.21
C GLY A 292 -2.49 13.11 -31.73
N ARG A 293 -3.29 12.31 -32.43
CA ARG A 293 -3.51 12.38 -33.90
C ARG A 293 -4.85 12.99 -34.28
N MET A 294 -5.62 13.44 -33.30
CA MET A 294 -7.02 13.83 -33.50
C MET A 294 -7.78 12.77 -34.33
N ALA A 295 -7.61 11.50 -33.98
CA ALA A 295 -8.14 10.36 -34.72
C ALA A 295 -9.49 9.91 -34.16
N ILE A 296 -10.45 9.62 -35.04
CA ILE A 296 -11.78 9.10 -34.71
C ILE A 296 -12.15 7.88 -35.56
N ALA A 297 -13.09 7.08 -35.08
CA ALA A 297 -13.70 5.95 -35.78
C ALA A 297 -15.13 6.32 -36.19
N ASP A 298 -15.34 6.57 -37.48
CA ASP A 298 -16.65 6.81 -38.07
C ASP A 298 -17.34 5.48 -38.39
N LEU A 299 -18.59 5.36 -37.96
CA LEU A 299 -19.43 4.18 -38.21
C LEU A 299 -20.30 4.44 -39.43
N VAL A 300 -19.95 3.84 -40.56
CA VAL A 300 -20.64 4.00 -41.84
C VAL A 300 -21.62 2.84 -42.02
N PRO A 301 -22.95 3.06 -42.04
CA PRO A 301 -23.92 1.99 -42.21
C PRO A 301 -23.83 1.34 -43.61
N ASP A 302 -23.69 0.02 -43.66
CA ASP A 302 -23.89 -0.81 -44.85
C ASP A 302 -25.27 -1.48 -44.77
N ALA A 303 -26.26 -0.88 -45.43
CA ALA A 303 -27.63 -1.36 -45.45
C ALA A 303 -27.79 -2.74 -46.12
N LYS A 304 -26.89 -3.11 -47.03
CA LYS A 304 -26.95 -4.39 -47.74
C LYS A 304 -26.58 -5.54 -46.80
N SER A 305 -25.50 -5.37 -46.03
CA SER A 305 -25.04 -6.39 -45.09
C SER A 305 -25.62 -6.22 -43.67
N LYS A 306 -26.40 -5.15 -43.43
CA LYS A 306 -26.91 -4.74 -42.12
C LYS A 306 -25.81 -4.71 -41.06
N ARG A 307 -24.71 -4.01 -41.34
CA ARG A 307 -23.56 -3.84 -40.44
C ARG A 307 -22.98 -2.44 -40.58
N TYR A 308 -22.00 -2.10 -39.74
CA TYR A 308 -21.23 -0.87 -39.89
C TYR A 308 -19.83 -1.16 -40.43
N ASP A 309 -19.41 -0.40 -41.44
CA ASP A 309 -17.99 -0.24 -41.75
C ASP A 309 -17.40 0.79 -40.78
N ILE A 310 -16.18 0.53 -40.31
CA ILE A 310 -15.50 1.38 -39.33
C ILE A 310 -14.36 2.07 -40.06
N VAL A 311 -14.51 3.37 -40.32
CA VAL A 311 -13.53 4.19 -41.05
C VAL A 311 -12.76 5.05 -40.06
N ILE A 312 -11.43 4.94 -40.09
CA ILE A 312 -10.55 5.74 -39.24
C ILE A 312 -10.17 7.01 -39.99
N ARG A 313 -10.40 8.17 -39.36
CA ARG A 313 -9.95 9.48 -39.85
C ARG A 313 -9.04 10.15 -38.84
N GLU A 314 -7.87 10.57 -39.28
CA GLU A 314 -6.93 11.38 -38.51
C GLU A 314 -7.07 12.87 -38.84
N ASP A 315 -6.42 13.72 -38.04
CA ASP A 315 -6.35 15.17 -38.23
C ASP A 315 -7.73 15.87 -38.26
N VAL A 316 -8.71 15.32 -37.55
CA VAL A 316 -10.05 15.92 -37.46
C VAL A 316 -10.04 17.17 -36.56
N SER A 317 -11.04 18.04 -36.73
CA SER A 317 -11.16 19.22 -35.89
C SER A 317 -11.44 18.87 -34.42
N ALA A 318 -11.08 19.77 -33.49
CA ALA A 318 -11.38 19.60 -32.06
C ALA A 318 -12.89 19.41 -31.79
N ARG A 319 -13.74 20.03 -32.62
CA ARG A 319 -15.20 19.87 -32.55
C ARG A 319 -15.62 18.46 -32.95
N GLU A 320 -15.13 17.94 -34.07
CA GLU A 320 -15.41 16.56 -34.51
C GLU A 320 -14.92 15.55 -33.48
N PHE A 321 -13.71 15.72 -32.95
CA PHE A 321 -13.17 14.85 -31.92
C PHE A 321 -14.04 14.85 -30.67
N THR A 322 -14.50 16.02 -30.23
CA THR A 322 -15.41 16.15 -29.07
C THR A 322 -16.76 15.46 -29.33
N ASN A 323 -17.31 15.59 -30.54
CA ASN A 323 -18.55 14.93 -30.93
C ASN A 323 -18.42 13.39 -31.00
N ALA A 324 -17.20 12.88 -31.24
CA ALA A 324 -16.89 11.46 -31.23
C ALA A 324 -16.73 10.85 -29.81
N LYS A 325 -16.97 11.63 -28.74
CA LYS A 325 -16.82 11.14 -27.36
C LYS A 325 -17.72 9.94 -27.06
N GLN A 326 -18.92 9.87 -27.63
CA GLN A 326 -19.83 8.74 -27.43
C GLN A 326 -19.61 7.67 -28.50
N GLY A 327 -19.56 6.42 -28.03
CA GLY A 327 -19.58 5.23 -28.87
C GLY A 327 -20.98 4.64 -28.96
N THR A 328 -21.06 3.35 -29.25
CA THR A 328 -22.30 2.57 -29.33
C THR A 328 -22.64 1.89 -28.01
N VAL A 329 -21.75 1.89 -27.04
CA VAL A 329 -22.03 1.45 -25.66
C VAL A 329 -22.25 2.69 -24.80
N ILE A 330 -23.50 2.94 -24.38
CA ILE A 330 -23.89 4.09 -23.57
C ILE A 330 -24.54 3.59 -22.27
N GLY A 331 -23.79 3.65 -21.17
CA GLY A 331 -24.17 2.98 -19.92
C GLY A 331 -24.19 1.46 -20.12
N GLU A 332 -25.24 0.79 -19.66
CA GLU A 332 -25.42 -0.66 -19.86
C GLU A 332 -26.30 -0.99 -21.09
N ALA A 333 -26.19 -0.21 -22.16
CA ALA A 333 -26.96 -0.42 -23.39
C ALA A 333 -26.13 -0.26 -24.66
N LEU A 334 -26.45 -1.10 -25.64
CA LEU A 334 -26.10 -0.90 -27.05
C LEU A 334 -27.05 0.13 -27.65
N VAL A 335 -26.49 1.19 -28.22
CA VAL A 335 -27.21 2.28 -28.89
C VAL A 335 -26.62 2.48 -30.27
N HIS A 336 -27.48 2.51 -31.29
CA HIS A 336 -27.08 2.82 -32.66
C HIS A 336 -28.25 3.41 -33.44
N SER A 337 -27.93 4.11 -34.53
CA SER A 337 -28.96 4.73 -35.38
C SER A 337 -28.76 4.34 -36.84
N VAL A 338 -29.86 3.95 -37.50
CA VAL A 338 -29.96 3.69 -38.94
C VAL A 338 -31.27 4.28 -39.45
N ASP A 339 -31.26 4.86 -40.65
CA ASP A 339 -32.45 5.49 -41.26
C ASP A 339 -33.16 6.51 -40.34
N ALA A 340 -32.38 7.31 -39.61
CA ALA A 340 -32.83 8.29 -38.61
C ALA A 340 -33.62 7.72 -37.41
N VAL A 341 -33.63 6.41 -37.22
CA VAL A 341 -34.21 5.74 -36.05
C VAL A 341 -33.09 5.30 -35.11
N GLU A 342 -33.16 5.72 -33.86
CA GLU A 342 -32.26 5.25 -32.80
C GLU A 342 -32.83 3.98 -32.14
N TYR A 343 -32.00 2.95 -32.06
CA TYR A 343 -32.31 1.70 -31.37
C TYR A 343 -31.48 1.62 -30.11
N ARG A 344 -32.14 1.26 -28.99
CA ARG A 344 -31.50 1.07 -27.69
C ARG A 344 -31.84 -0.30 -27.14
N THR A 345 -30.84 -1.15 -26.97
CA THR A 345 -31.00 -2.49 -26.37
C THR A 345 -30.09 -2.62 -25.16
N ALA A 346 -30.65 -2.97 -24.00
CA ALA A 346 -29.84 -3.20 -22.81
C ALA A 346 -28.90 -4.40 -22.99
N ILE A 347 -27.68 -4.35 -22.45
CA ILE A 347 -26.70 -5.45 -22.56
C ILE A 347 -27.26 -6.75 -21.95
N LYS A 348 -27.97 -6.65 -20.83
CA LYS A 348 -28.69 -7.79 -20.22
C LYS A 348 -29.70 -8.44 -21.17
N THR A 349 -30.35 -7.66 -22.02
CA THR A 349 -31.29 -8.18 -23.03
C THR A 349 -30.55 -8.86 -24.17
N LEU A 350 -29.40 -8.31 -24.61
CA LEU A 350 -28.55 -8.95 -25.63
C LEU A 350 -28.08 -10.33 -25.17
N ARG A 351 -27.59 -10.42 -23.93
CA ARG A 351 -27.17 -11.69 -23.31
C ARG A 351 -28.31 -12.66 -23.02
N GLY A 352 -29.55 -12.19 -23.06
CA GLY A 352 -30.72 -12.95 -22.65
C GLY A 352 -30.68 -13.31 -21.17
N ASP A 353 -30.28 -12.37 -20.30
CA ASP A 353 -30.22 -12.58 -18.85
C ASP A 353 -31.61 -12.96 -18.30
N PHE A 354 -31.66 -13.97 -17.43
CA PHE A 354 -32.88 -14.47 -16.79
C PHE A 354 -32.61 -14.87 -15.33
N ARG A 355 -33.67 -15.18 -14.58
CA ARG A 355 -33.60 -15.72 -13.22
C ARG A 355 -33.93 -17.22 -13.25
N THR A 356 -33.10 -18.04 -12.62
CA THR A 356 -33.38 -19.47 -12.44
C THR A 356 -34.49 -19.69 -11.41
N GLU A 357 -35.00 -20.92 -11.30
CA GLU A 357 -36.02 -21.30 -10.31
C GLU A 357 -35.55 -21.01 -8.87
N ASP A 358 -34.25 -21.17 -8.60
CA ASP A 358 -33.61 -20.83 -7.31
C ASP A 358 -33.37 -19.31 -7.09
N GLY A 359 -33.79 -18.46 -8.04
CA GLY A 359 -33.62 -17.00 -7.97
C GLY A 359 -32.23 -16.48 -8.38
N ASN A 360 -31.32 -17.35 -8.81
CA ASN A 360 -29.98 -16.93 -9.27
C ASN A 360 -30.04 -16.26 -10.65
N ALA A 361 -29.20 -15.24 -10.86
CA ALA A 361 -29.08 -14.59 -12.16
C ALA A 361 -28.23 -15.44 -13.11
N SER A 362 -28.76 -15.72 -14.31
CA SER A 362 -28.07 -16.45 -15.38
C SER A 362 -28.32 -15.77 -16.73
N ASN A 363 -27.74 -16.28 -17.82
CA ASN A 363 -27.93 -15.76 -19.16
C ASN A 363 -27.77 -16.84 -20.24
N ARG A 364 -27.99 -16.46 -21.50
CA ARG A 364 -27.98 -17.35 -22.67
C ARG A 364 -26.67 -17.31 -23.44
N LEU A 365 -25.58 -16.80 -22.85
CA LEU A 365 -24.26 -16.86 -23.47
C LEU A 365 -23.79 -18.31 -23.55
N ARG A 366 -23.29 -18.71 -24.73
CA ARG A 366 -22.57 -19.97 -24.88
C ARG A 366 -21.34 -19.95 -23.98
N GLN A 367 -21.19 -20.99 -23.18
CA GLN A 367 -19.97 -21.21 -22.43
C GLN A 367 -18.92 -21.79 -23.37
N TRP A 368 -17.77 -21.13 -23.46
CA TRP A 368 -16.69 -21.56 -24.34
C TRP A 368 -16.14 -22.92 -23.91
N GLU A 369 -15.68 -23.71 -24.86
CA GLU A 369 -15.03 -25.00 -24.65
C GLU A 369 -13.51 -24.81 -24.60
N VAL A 370 -12.77 -25.80 -24.08
CA VAL A 370 -11.31 -25.69 -23.84
C VAL A 370 -10.48 -25.39 -25.09
N HIS A 371 -10.97 -25.76 -26.28
CA HIS A 371 -10.30 -25.52 -27.55
C HIS A 371 -10.81 -24.28 -28.28
N ASP A 372 -11.76 -23.53 -27.70
CA ASP A 372 -12.14 -22.24 -28.25
C ASP A 372 -11.04 -21.21 -27.92
N PHE A 373 -10.60 -20.45 -28.92
CA PHE A 373 -9.66 -19.34 -28.77
C PHE A 373 -10.13 -18.07 -29.50
N LYS A 374 -11.28 -18.17 -30.16
CA LYS A 374 -12.02 -17.12 -30.86
C LYS A 374 -13.52 -17.48 -30.84
N PRO A 375 -14.43 -16.50 -30.96
CA PRO A 375 -15.86 -16.80 -31.00
C PRO A 375 -16.23 -17.69 -32.19
N ARG A 376 -17.26 -18.53 -31.99
CA ARG A 376 -17.92 -19.28 -33.07
C ARG A 376 -18.85 -18.34 -33.84
N SER A 377 -19.17 -18.67 -35.08
CA SER A 377 -19.97 -17.79 -35.96
C SER A 377 -21.39 -17.47 -35.43
N ASP A 378 -21.91 -18.32 -34.54
CA ASP A 378 -23.22 -18.21 -33.90
C ASP A 378 -23.17 -17.58 -32.49
N ASP A 379 -21.97 -17.27 -31.97
CA ASP A 379 -21.84 -16.59 -30.68
C ASP A 379 -22.40 -15.17 -30.73
N LEU A 380 -23.04 -14.75 -29.62
CA LEU A 380 -23.60 -13.40 -29.48
C LEU A 380 -22.56 -12.31 -29.75
N TYR A 381 -21.38 -12.47 -29.14
CA TYR A 381 -20.27 -11.54 -29.28
C TYR A 381 -19.28 -12.10 -30.29
N GLN A 382 -19.16 -11.39 -31.41
CA GLN A 382 -18.06 -11.57 -32.36
C GLN A 382 -16.91 -10.63 -31.97
N GLU A 383 -15.68 -10.94 -32.39
CA GLU A 383 -14.50 -10.09 -32.16
C GLU A 383 -14.03 -9.51 -33.49
N ARG A 384 -13.81 -8.19 -33.55
CA ARG A 384 -13.40 -7.49 -34.78
C ARG A 384 -12.21 -6.58 -34.52
N LEU A 385 -11.15 -6.75 -35.33
CA LEU A 385 -10.10 -5.74 -35.50
C LEU A 385 -10.73 -4.54 -36.21
N PHE A 386 -10.68 -3.35 -35.59
CA PHE A 386 -11.30 -2.14 -36.16
C PHE A 386 -10.32 -1.02 -36.50
N ALA A 387 -9.11 -1.04 -35.91
CA ALA A 387 -8.05 -0.10 -36.26
C ALA A 387 -6.67 -0.71 -36.01
N VAL A 388 -5.70 -0.33 -36.85
CA VAL A 388 -4.30 -0.66 -36.63
C VAL A 388 -3.49 0.63 -36.54
N GLN A 389 -2.69 0.75 -35.49
CA GLN A 389 -1.66 1.77 -35.39
C GLN A 389 -0.40 1.25 -36.07
N TRP A 390 -0.06 1.83 -37.21
CA TRP A 390 1.14 1.53 -37.98
C TRP A 390 2.26 2.50 -37.62
N GLN A 391 3.50 2.01 -37.57
CA GLN A 391 4.70 2.81 -37.40
C GLN A 391 5.63 2.61 -38.60
N GLU A 392 6.14 3.70 -39.17
CA GLU A 392 7.06 3.66 -40.30
C GLU A 392 8.34 2.92 -39.89
N ASP A 393 8.72 1.90 -40.66
CA ASP A 393 9.86 1.04 -40.37
C ASP A 393 11.13 1.66 -40.95
N ARG A 394 11.74 2.57 -40.18
CA ARG A 394 12.97 3.29 -40.55
C ARG A 394 13.89 3.48 -39.36
N GLN A 395 15.15 3.80 -39.63
CA GLN A 395 16.10 4.18 -38.58
C GLN A 395 15.65 5.46 -37.86
N GLY A 396 15.57 5.40 -36.52
CA GLY A 396 15.12 6.49 -35.65
C GLY A 396 13.64 6.43 -35.28
N ARG A 397 13.06 7.56 -34.83
CA ARG A 397 11.62 7.61 -34.51
C ARG A 397 10.84 7.75 -35.81
N GLY A 398 10.36 6.62 -36.33
CA GLY A 398 9.39 6.57 -37.44
C GLY A 398 8.11 7.33 -37.10
N ASP A 399 7.47 7.91 -38.12
CA ASP A 399 6.13 8.46 -37.97
C ASP A 399 5.13 7.33 -37.66
N TYR A 400 3.94 7.66 -37.16
CA TYR A 400 2.90 6.65 -36.91
C TYR A 400 1.53 7.17 -37.32
N THR A 401 0.65 6.27 -37.78
CA THR A 401 -0.70 6.61 -38.25
C THR A 401 -1.69 5.54 -37.79
N PHE A 402 -2.94 5.93 -37.54
CA PHE A 402 -4.06 5.02 -37.37
C PHE A 402 -4.78 4.83 -38.71
N ARG A 403 -4.87 3.58 -39.19
CA ARG A 403 -5.53 3.27 -40.47
C ARG A 403 -6.77 2.41 -40.28
N THR A 404 -7.73 2.60 -41.18
CA THR A 404 -8.86 1.69 -41.40
C THR A 404 -8.36 0.30 -41.73
N VAL A 405 -9.00 -0.72 -41.16
CA VAL A 405 -8.65 -2.13 -41.39
C VAL A 405 -8.99 -2.52 -42.83
N THR A 406 -8.00 -3.06 -43.53
CA THR A 406 -8.09 -3.50 -44.92
C THR A 406 -8.32 -5.01 -45.03
N GLN A 407 -8.60 -5.50 -46.24
CA GLN A 407 -8.71 -6.93 -46.48
C GLN A 407 -7.39 -7.67 -46.19
N ASP A 408 -6.25 -7.04 -46.49
CA ASP A 408 -4.93 -7.60 -46.19
C ASP A 408 -4.70 -7.76 -44.68
N ASP A 409 -5.20 -6.80 -43.88
CA ASP A 409 -5.13 -6.90 -42.42
C ASP A 409 -5.96 -8.07 -41.88
N LEU A 410 -7.14 -8.32 -42.46
CA LEU A 410 -7.97 -9.48 -42.13
C LEU A 410 -7.31 -10.79 -42.55
N LEU A 411 -6.60 -10.82 -43.67
CA LEU A 411 -5.80 -11.98 -44.07
C LEU A 411 -4.65 -12.24 -43.08
N ARG A 412 -3.98 -11.19 -42.59
CA ARG A 412 -2.96 -11.31 -41.52
C ARG A 412 -3.58 -11.86 -40.23
N GLU A 413 -4.78 -11.42 -39.84
CA GLU A 413 -5.50 -11.99 -38.69
C GLU A 413 -5.79 -13.49 -38.88
N GLN A 414 -6.19 -13.87 -40.10
CA GLN A 414 -6.47 -15.28 -40.41
C GLN A 414 -5.21 -16.14 -40.29
N VAL A 415 -4.06 -15.67 -40.78
CA VAL A 415 -2.76 -16.37 -40.62
C VAL A 415 -2.44 -16.62 -39.15
N VAL A 416 -2.62 -15.62 -38.29
CA VAL A 416 -2.42 -15.78 -36.83
C VAL A 416 -3.40 -16.81 -36.25
N GLN A 417 -4.68 -16.73 -36.63
CA GLN A 417 -5.70 -17.66 -36.15
C GLN A 417 -5.42 -19.11 -36.57
N ASP A 418 -4.99 -19.32 -37.81
CA ASP A 418 -4.67 -20.64 -38.33
C ASP A 418 -3.42 -21.22 -37.65
N TYR A 419 -2.40 -20.37 -37.42
CA TYR A 419 -1.20 -20.78 -36.71
C TYR A 419 -1.52 -21.19 -35.27
N VAL A 420 -2.26 -20.36 -34.51
CA VAL A 420 -2.65 -20.69 -33.13
C VAL A 420 -3.56 -21.90 -33.10
N GLY A 421 -4.55 -22.00 -33.99
CA GLY A 421 -5.46 -23.14 -34.07
C GLY A 421 -4.74 -24.46 -34.33
N LYS A 422 -3.74 -24.47 -35.22
CA LYS A 422 -2.92 -25.65 -35.51
C LYS A 422 -2.10 -26.12 -34.30
N HIS A 423 -1.64 -25.20 -33.47
CA HIS A 423 -0.74 -25.50 -32.35
C HIS A 423 -1.42 -25.53 -30.97
N LEU A 424 -2.68 -25.10 -30.86
CA LEU A 424 -3.37 -24.89 -29.58
C LEU A 424 -3.30 -26.11 -28.64
N VAL A 425 -3.70 -27.28 -29.15
CA VAL A 425 -3.73 -28.52 -28.37
C VAL A 425 -2.32 -28.94 -27.94
N GLU A 426 -1.35 -28.83 -28.85
CA GLU A 426 0.04 -29.16 -28.55
C GLU A 426 0.59 -28.21 -27.46
N TRP A 427 0.38 -26.90 -27.62
CA TRP A 427 0.87 -25.89 -26.69
C TRP A 427 0.21 -26.00 -25.31
N GLN A 428 -1.10 -26.29 -25.24
CA GLN A 428 -1.81 -26.59 -23.99
C GLN A 428 -1.25 -27.86 -23.32
N SER A 429 -1.01 -28.93 -24.09
CA SER A 429 -0.46 -30.18 -23.56
C SER A 429 0.95 -29.99 -22.97
N LYS A 430 1.77 -29.15 -23.62
CA LYS A 430 3.14 -28.84 -23.20
C LYS A 430 3.24 -27.76 -22.12
N GLY A 431 2.14 -27.06 -21.84
CA GLY A 431 2.10 -26.00 -20.83
C GLY A 431 2.54 -24.62 -21.32
N TRP A 432 2.59 -24.40 -22.63
CA TRP A 432 2.94 -23.10 -23.21
C TRP A 432 1.72 -22.18 -23.37
N LEU A 433 0.52 -22.75 -23.34
CA LEU A 433 -0.73 -22.01 -23.22
C LEU A 433 -1.57 -22.56 -22.06
N PRO A 434 -2.36 -21.71 -21.39
CA PRO A 434 -3.27 -22.17 -20.36
C PRO A 434 -4.34 -23.11 -20.91
N GLU A 435 -4.59 -24.19 -20.19
CA GLU A 435 -5.81 -25.02 -20.32
C GLU A 435 -6.60 -25.06 -18.99
N MET A 436 -6.14 -24.29 -17.99
CA MET A 436 -6.75 -24.27 -16.67
C MET A 436 -8.16 -23.67 -16.78
N ARG A 437 -9.15 -24.45 -16.35
CA ARG A 437 -10.52 -23.96 -16.17
C ARG A 437 -10.51 -22.88 -15.10
N ILE A 438 -11.24 -21.79 -15.36
CA ILE A 438 -11.54 -20.79 -14.34
C ILE A 438 -12.41 -21.49 -13.29
N GLU A 439 -12.23 -21.16 -12.02
CA GLU A 439 -13.13 -21.58 -10.95
C GLU A 439 -13.96 -20.36 -10.51
N PRO A 440 -15.29 -20.47 -10.37
CA PRO A 440 -16.15 -19.37 -9.95
C PRO A 440 -15.76 -18.78 -8.58
N GLY A 441 -15.98 -17.49 -8.42
CA GLY A 441 -15.63 -16.69 -7.25
C GLY A 441 -16.16 -15.26 -7.37
N ASP A 442 -15.80 -14.37 -6.46
CA ASP A 442 -16.30 -13.00 -6.40
C ASP A 442 -15.94 -12.20 -7.65
N GLU A 443 -14.69 -12.32 -8.13
CA GLU A 443 -14.20 -11.63 -9.32
C GLU A 443 -14.34 -12.51 -10.57
N THR A 444 -14.06 -13.80 -10.45
CA THR A 444 -13.98 -14.73 -11.59
C THR A 444 -15.34 -15.11 -12.17
N THR A 445 -16.44 -15.10 -11.38
CA THR A 445 -17.80 -15.39 -11.89
C THR A 445 -18.22 -14.43 -13.00
N ARG A 446 -17.70 -13.19 -12.98
CA ARG A 446 -18.02 -12.18 -13.99
C ARG A 446 -17.57 -12.58 -15.39
N LEU A 447 -16.51 -13.41 -15.51
CA LEU A 447 -15.96 -13.84 -16.80
C LEU A 447 -16.93 -14.76 -17.56
N TYR A 448 -17.62 -15.66 -16.86
CA TYR A 448 -18.69 -16.49 -17.42
C TYR A 448 -19.90 -15.64 -17.76
N ARG A 449 -20.33 -14.82 -16.79
CA ARG A 449 -21.56 -14.02 -16.92
C ARG A 449 -21.47 -12.99 -18.04
N GLU A 450 -20.32 -12.37 -18.23
CA GLU A 450 -20.19 -11.24 -19.16
C GLU A 450 -19.65 -11.66 -20.52
N ARG A 451 -18.95 -12.81 -20.62
CA ARG A 451 -18.28 -13.25 -21.86
C ARG A 451 -18.43 -14.73 -22.20
N GLY A 452 -18.94 -15.57 -21.29
CA GLY A 452 -18.96 -17.03 -21.48
C GLY A 452 -17.58 -17.68 -21.38
N TRP A 453 -16.58 -16.98 -20.86
CA TRP A 453 -15.22 -17.49 -20.76
C TRP A 453 -15.07 -18.47 -19.59
N THR A 454 -14.70 -19.71 -19.91
CA THR A 454 -14.56 -20.80 -18.95
C THR A 454 -13.11 -21.21 -18.64
N HIS A 455 -12.13 -20.79 -19.45
CA HIS A 455 -10.71 -21.13 -19.31
C HIS A 455 -9.83 -19.88 -19.42
N TRP A 456 -8.68 -19.89 -18.75
CA TRP A 456 -7.82 -18.71 -18.63
C TRP A 456 -7.21 -18.22 -19.95
N HIS A 457 -7.03 -19.08 -20.96
CA HIS A 457 -6.55 -18.65 -22.28
C HIS A 457 -7.59 -17.83 -23.05
N HIS A 458 -8.88 -17.92 -22.71
CA HIS A 458 -9.94 -17.14 -23.38
C HIS A 458 -9.80 -15.63 -23.18
N LEU A 459 -9.08 -15.20 -22.13
CA LEU A 459 -8.78 -13.80 -21.83
C LEU A 459 -7.74 -13.20 -22.78
N PHE A 460 -7.24 -13.97 -23.75
CA PHE A 460 -6.25 -13.55 -24.72
C PHE A 460 -6.76 -13.77 -26.13
N ASN A 461 -6.50 -12.83 -27.03
CA ASN A 461 -6.82 -12.99 -28.45
C ASN A 461 -5.73 -13.83 -29.15
N PRO A 462 -5.94 -14.27 -30.41
CA PRO A 462 -4.96 -15.10 -31.12
C PRO A 462 -3.55 -14.50 -31.17
N ARG A 463 -3.38 -13.19 -31.39
CA ARG A 463 -2.05 -12.54 -31.40
C ARG A 463 -1.38 -12.58 -30.04
N GLN A 464 -2.14 -12.40 -28.97
CA GLN A 464 -1.65 -12.45 -27.60
C GLN A 464 -1.24 -13.88 -27.21
N LEU A 465 -2.02 -14.88 -27.60
CA LEU A 465 -1.69 -16.30 -27.42
C LEU A 465 -0.42 -16.69 -28.20
N LEU A 466 -0.30 -16.22 -29.45
CA LEU A 466 0.89 -16.44 -30.28
C LEU A 466 2.17 -15.94 -29.59
N LEU A 467 2.18 -14.67 -29.18
CA LEU A 467 3.35 -14.06 -28.52
C LEU A 467 3.66 -14.71 -27.17
N GLY A 468 2.63 -14.95 -26.34
CA GLY A 468 2.79 -15.59 -25.04
C GLY A 468 3.35 -17.01 -25.15
N GLY A 469 2.77 -17.83 -26.02
CA GLY A 469 3.19 -19.22 -26.23
C GLY A 469 4.59 -19.35 -26.80
N LEU A 470 4.93 -18.57 -27.85
CA LEU A 470 6.28 -18.58 -28.45
C LEU A 470 7.36 -18.11 -27.46
N THR A 471 7.04 -17.12 -26.62
CA THR A 471 7.96 -16.62 -25.58
C THR A 471 8.17 -17.67 -24.50
N LEU A 472 7.09 -18.24 -23.95
CA LEU A 472 7.17 -19.22 -22.85
C LEU A 472 7.85 -20.52 -23.28
N GLN A 473 7.69 -20.94 -24.54
CA GLN A 473 8.39 -22.09 -25.12
C GLN A 473 9.92 -22.00 -24.99
N ARG A 474 10.46 -20.78 -24.97
CA ARG A 474 11.92 -20.50 -25.01
C ARG A 474 12.47 -19.91 -23.73
N ALA A 475 11.59 -19.56 -22.79
CA ALA A 475 11.95 -18.88 -21.55
C ALA A 475 12.54 -19.87 -20.53
N GLY A 476 13.61 -19.47 -19.86
CA GLY A 476 14.02 -20.01 -18.56
C GLY A 476 13.27 -19.32 -17.41
N ALA A 477 13.55 -19.72 -16.18
CA ALA A 477 12.84 -19.27 -14.98
C ALA A 477 12.77 -17.73 -14.84
N ALA A 478 13.86 -17.03 -15.19
CA ALA A 478 13.92 -15.58 -15.09
C ALA A 478 13.00 -14.88 -16.11
N VAL A 479 13.08 -15.26 -17.39
CA VAL A 479 12.21 -14.68 -18.43
C VAL A 479 10.74 -15.09 -18.20
N ALA A 480 10.48 -16.31 -17.75
CA ALA A 480 9.14 -16.78 -17.38
C ALA A 480 8.54 -15.96 -16.22
N THR A 481 9.36 -15.53 -15.26
CA THR A 481 8.93 -14.62 -14.18
C THR A 481 8.55 -13.25 -14.74
N ILE A 482 9.36 -12.70 -15.66
CA ILE A 482 9.13 -11.37 -16.26
C ILE A 482 7.94 -11.39 -17.22
N LEU A 483 7.67 -12.52 -17.88
CA LEU A 483 6.55 -12.74 -18.78
C LEU A 483 5.20 -12.33 -18.15
N ASN A 484 5.01 -12.55 -16.85
CA ASN A 484 3.79 -12.11 -16.14
C ASN A 484 3.54 -10.61 -16.30
N GLN A 485 4.58 -9.80 -16.25
CA GLN A 485 4.43 -8.36 -16.45
C GLN A 485 4.02 -8.04 -17.90
N ALA A 486 4.51 -8.78 -18.89
CA ALA A 486 4.09 -8.63 -20.28
C ALA A 486 2.63 -9.06 -20.51
N LEU A 487 2.21 -10.20 -19.94
CA LEU A 487 0.84 -10.70 -19.97
C LEU A 487 -0.15 -9.70 -19.35
N ASN A 488 0.22 -9.09 -18.22
CA ASN A 488 -0.58 -8.05 -17.58
C ASN A 488 -0.86 -6.85 -18.51
N TYR A 489 0.04 -6.53 -19.45
CA TYR A 489 -0.10 -5.44 -20.41
C TYR A 489 -0.62 -5.87 -21.79
N ASN A 490 -0.93 -7.16 -21.98
CA ASN A 490 -1.31 -7.70 -23.30
C ASN A 490 -2.32 -8.84 -23.20
N SER A 491 -3.53 -8.51 -22.74
CA SER A 491 -4.71 -9.39 -22.69
C SER A 491 -5.93 -8.69 -23.30
N LYS A 492 -7.07 -9.40 -23.46
CA LYS A 492 -8.36 -8.79 -23.83
C LYS A 492 -8.89 -7.82 -22.76
N LEU A 493 -8.32 -7.84 -21.56
CA LEU A 493 -8.64 -6.94 -20.45
C LEU A 493 -7.76 -5.68 -20.44
N SER A 494 -6.87 -5.52 -21.42
CA SER A 494 -5.94 -4.40 -21.52
C SER A 494 -6.59 -3.21 -22.25
N MET A 495 -6.98 -2.19 -21.49
CA MET A 495 -7.72 -1.03 -22.00
C MET A 495 -6.87 -0.13 -22.92
N TRP A 496 -7.46 0.36 -24.01
CA TRP A 496 -6.83 1.41 -24.82
C TRP A 496 -7.05 2.81 -24.21
N ASN A 497 -5.96 3.47 -23.78
CA ASN A 497 -5.99 4.86 -23.34
C ASN A 497 -5.52 5.79 -24.45
N ARG A 498 -6.48 6.48 -25.07
CA ARG A 498 -6.32 7.44 -26.18
C ARG A 498 -5.65 8.78 -25.84
N HIS A 499 -5.46 9.10 -24.55
CA HIS A 499 -4.96 10.40 -24.10
C HIS A 499 -3.45 10.41 -23.79
N ASN A 500 -2.87 9.24 -23.50
CA ASN A 500 -1.49 9.12 -23.05
C ASN A 500 -0.52 8.80 -24.20
N GLY A 501 0.79 9.00 -23.98
CA GLY A 501 1.84 8.47 -24.87
C GLY A 501 1.95 9.13 -26.24
N GLY A 502 1.43 10.35 -26.42
CA GLY A 502 1.56 11.13 -27.65
C GLY A 502 1.00 10.41 -28.87
N GLY A 503 -0.11 9.68 -28.71
CA GLY A 503 -0.75 8.84 -29.73
C GLY A 503 -1.67 7.74 -29.18
N GLY A 504 -1.67 7.49 -27.88
CA GLY A 504 -2.42 6.46 -27.18
C GLY A 504 -1.54 5.29 -26.68
N VAL A 505 -1.99 4.58 -25.64
CA VAL A 505 -1.26 3.44 -25.03
C VAL A 505 -2.21 2.37 -24.48
N VAL A 506 -1.81 1.11 -24.60
CA VAL A 506 -2.50 -0.03 -23.97
C VAL A 506 -2.18 -0.06 -22.47
N GLN A 507 -3.19 0.06 -21.60
CA GLN A 507 -3.07 -0.04 -20.15
C GLN A 507 -3.08 -1.50 -19.68
N ASN A 508 -2.62 -1.73 -18.45
CA ASN A 508 -2.58 -3.06 -17.87
C ASN A 508 -3.95 -3.54 -17.40
N THR A 509 -4.10 -4.87 -17.34
CA THR A 509 -5.27 -5.62 -16.86
C THR A 509 -5.63 -5.21 -15.42
N PHE A 510 -4.66 -5.24 -14.51
CA PHE A 510 -4.89 -5.00 -13.08
C PHE A 510 -4.74 -3.53 -12.67
N SER A 511 -5.22 -2.61 -13.50
CA SER A 511 -5.13 -1.17 -13.23
C SER A 511 -5.93 -0.75 -11.98
N ASN A 512 -7.02 -1.45 -11.70
CA ASN A 512 -7.89 -1.33 -10.52
C ASN A 512 -8.02 -2.66 -9.73
N GLN A 513 -7.12 -3.62 -9.94
CA GLN A 513 -7.11 -4.94 -9.27
C GLN A 513 -8.37 -5.80 -9.51
N ALA A 514 -9.02 -5.65 -10.66
CA ALA A 514 -10.20 -6.43 -11.06
C ALA A 514 -10.06 -7.00 -12.48
N LEU A 515 -10.86 -8.04 -12.78
CA LEU A 515 -10.89 -8.72 -14.08
C LEU A 515 -11.94 -8.08 -15.04
N ASN A 516 -11.78 -6.79 -15.35
CA ASN A 516 -12.80 -6.01 -16.08
C ASN A 516 -13.00 -6.51 -17.53
N THR A 517 -14.19 -7.02 -17.87
CA THR A 517 -14.47 -7.47 -19.25
C THR A 517 -14.75 -6.27 -20.18
N LEU A 518 -13.81 -5.98 -21.07
CA LEU A 518 -13.88 -4.80 -21.95
C LEU A 518 -14.66 -5.08 -23.24
N PHE A 519 -15.39 -4.09 -23.75
CA PHE A 519 -16.04 -4.17 -25.07
C PHE A 519 -15.07 -3.81 -26.20
N ASP A 520 -14.13 -2.92 -25.93
CA ASP A 520 -13.02 -2.58 -26.81
C ASP A 520 -11.69 -2.63 -26.04
N HIS A 521 -10.65 -3.18 -26.67
CA HIS A 521 -9.35 -3.41 -26.04
C HIS A 521 -8.20 -3.23 -27.02
N GLY A 522 -7.00 -3.02 -26.47
CA GLY A 522 -5.78 -2.89 -27.26
C GLY A 522 -4.91 -4.14 -27.15
N CYS A 523 -4.28 -4.51 -28.26
CA CYS A 523 -3.32 -5.59 -28.37
C CYS A 523 -1.97 -5.04 -28.84
N ARG A 524 -0.91 -5.33 -28.10
CA ARG A 524 0.46 -4.91 -28.42
C ARG A 524 1.05 -5.84 -29.49
N SER A 525 1.86 -5.27 -30.38
CA SER A 525 2.68 -6.04 -31.32
C SER A 525 3.91 -6.67 -30.66
N SER A 526 4.62 -7.51 -31.40
CA SER A 526 5.88 -8.15 -30.96
C SER A 526 6.91 -7.12 -30.47
N SER A 527 7.08 -5.99 -31.16
CA SER A 527 8.05 -4.95 -30.79
C SER A 527 7.75 -4.34 -29.42
N THR A 528 6.47 -4.08 -29.17
CA THR A 528 6.01 -3.49 -27.91
C THR A 528 5.98 -4.50 -26.78
N TRP A 529 5.69 -5.77 -27.08
CA TRP A 529 5.81 -6.90 -26.16
C TRP A 529 7.24 -7.05 -25.65
N PHE A 530 8.24 -7.09 -26.56
CA PHE A 530 9.65 -7.20 -26.18
C PHE A 530 10.20 -5.93 -25.53
N ALA A 531 9.63 -4.76 -25.79
CA ALA A 531 9.97 -3.55 -25.03
C ALA A 531 9.59 -3.65 -23.54
N ILE A 532 8.58 -4.46 -23.21
CA ILE A 532 8.23 -4.76 -21.81
C ILE A 532 9.11 -5.87 -21.27
N LEU A 533 9.26 -6.97 -22.03
CA LEU A 533 10.04 -8.14 -21.61
C LEU A 533 11.52 -7.79 -21.36
N ASN A 534 12.11 -6.93 -22.21
CA ASN A 534 13.52 -6.55 -22.17
C ASN A 534 13.74 -5.25 -21.39
N LYS A 535 12.73 -4.76 -20.66
CA LYS A 535 12.86 -3.55 -19.86
C LYS A 535 13.93 -3.78 -18.77
N PRO A 536 14.93 -2.91 -18.64
CA PRO A 536 15.98 -3.11 -17.65
C PRO A 536 15.38 -3.03 -16.23
N HIS A 537 15.70 -4.04 -15.43
CA HIS A 537 15.34 -4.08 -14.02
C HIS A 537 16.34 -3.27 -13.18
N LYS A 538 15.84 -2.73 -12.06
CA LYS A 538 16.72 -2.11 -11.06
C LYS A 538 17.63 -3.17 -10.44
N SER A 539 18.71 -2.69 -9.88
CA SER A 539 19.77 -3.50 -9.31
C SER A 539 19.93 -3.18 -7.84
N ALA A 540 19.86 -4.18 -6.97
CA ALA A 540 20.41 -4.07 -5.63
C ALA A 540 21.18 -5.35 -5.30
N LYS A 541 22.31 -5.23 -4.60
CA LYS A 541 23.11 -6.41 -4.25
C LYS A 541 22.54 -7.06 -2.99
N ILE A 542 22.23 -8.34 -3.06
CA ILE A 542 21.88 -9.15 -1.89
C ILE A 542 23.15 -9.62 -1.18
N ARG A 543 23.07 -9.69 0.16
CA ARG A 543 24.18 -9.98 1.07
C ARG A 543 23.91 -11.19 1.97
N ALA A 544 22.72 -11.79 1.89
CA ALA A 544 22.38 -13.06 2.51
C ALA A 544 23.32 -14.18 2.08
N ASN A 545 23.63 -15.11 3.01
CA ASN A 545 24.31 -16.36 2.69
C ASN A 545 23.30 -17.43 2.25
N SER A 546 22.09 -17.39 2.81
CA SER A 546 21.01 -18.33 2.51
C SER A 546 19.70 -17.59 2.26
N VAL A 547 19.04 -17.92 1.15
CA VAL A 547 17.68 -17.48 0.83
C VAL A 547 16.88 -18.71 0.46
N ARG A 548 15.87 -19.03 1.28
CA ARG A 548 14.97 -20.18 1.07
C ARG A 548 13.57 -19.67 0.79
N ILE A 549 13.05 -19.99 -0.39
CA ILE A 549 11.69 -19.62 -0.82
C ILE A 549 10.87 -20.90 -0.90
N LYS A 550 9.79 -20.95 -0.14
CA LYS A 550 8.88 -22.09 -0.04
C LYS A 550 7.50 -21.72 -0.58
N CYS A 551 6.80 -22.70 -1.13
CA CYS A 551 5.41 -22.57 -1.57
C CYS A 551 4.52 -23.43 -0.67
N GLU A 552 4.42 -23.02 0.58
CA GLU A 552 3.81 -23.75 1.69
C GLU A 552 2.91 -22.82 2.48
N SER A 553 1.90 -23.38 3.15
CA SER A 553 1.04 -22.63 4.07
C SER A 553 1.84 -22.16 5.28
N ALA A 554 1.52 -20.96 5.81
CA ALA A 554 2.26 -20.31 6.87
C ALA A 554 2.34 -21.13 8.18
N ASP A 555 1.34 -21.95 8.46
CA ASP A 555 1.27 -22.88 9.60
C ASP A 555 2.17 -24.12 9.47
N SER A 556 2.77 -24.35 8.30
CA SER A 556 3.64 -25.50 8.00
C SER A 556 5.11 -25.15 7.77
N VAL A 557 5.45 -23.86 7.73
CA VAL A 557 6.80 -23.41 7.40
C VAL A 557 7.77 -23.75 8.52
N VAL A 558 8.82 -24.50 8.20
CA VAL A 558 9.90 -24.86 9.13
C VAL A 558 11.19 -24.11 8.83
N GLY A 559 11.88 -23.68 9.89
CA GLY A 559 13.26 -23.18 9.89
C GLY A 559 13.65 -22.72 11.31
N PRO A 560 14.91 -22.37 11.61
CA PRO A 560 15.12 -21.43 12.70
C PRO A 560 14.64 -20.04 12.22
N PHE A 561 13.76 -19.40 12.98
CA PHE A 561 13.34 -18.01 12.75
C PHE A 561 13.86 -17.15 13.89
N ASP A 562 14.78 -16.22 13.68
CA ASP A 562 15.11 -15.27 14.76
C ASP A 562 14.06 -14.17 14.84
N LEU A 563 13.64 -13.70 13.66
CA LEU A 563 12.66 -12.64 13.48
C LEU A 563 11.60 -13.08 12.47
N CYS A 564 10.32 -12.87 12.75
CA CYS A 564 9.23 -13.10 11.80
C CYS A 564 8.54 -11.77 11.46
N ILE A 565 8.79 -11.21 10.28
CA ILE A 565 8.22 -9.93 9.85
C ILE A 565 7.27 -10.23 8.70
N THR A 566 5.98 -9.93 8.86
CA THR A 566 4.93 -10.37 7.92
C THR A 566 3.90 -9.28 7.66
N ASP A 567 3.34 -9.30 6.45
CA ASP A 567 2.18 -8.51 6.02
C ASP A 567 1.08 -9.49 5.54
N PRO A 568 0.40 -10.18 6.47
CA PRO A 568 -0.61 -11.19 6.12
C PRO A 568 -1.85 -10.55 5.47
N PRO A 569 -2.73 -11.34 4.82
CA PRO A 569 -3.94 -10.82 4.21
C PRO A 569 -4.89 -10.28 5.30
N TYR A 570 -5.16 -8.97 5.30
CA TYR A 570 -6.16 -8.34 6.17
C TYR A 570 -7.15 -7.54 5.34
N GLY A 571 -8.44 -7.81 5.53
CA GLY A 571 -9.53 -7.15 4.84
C GLY A 571 -9.69 -7.66 3.40
N ASP A 572 -10.90 -8.08 3.05
CA ASP A 572 -11.28 -8.64 1.75
C ASP A 572 -11.25 -7.62 0.58
N ALA A 573 -10.43 -6.56 0.66
CA ALA A 573 -10.43 -5.49 -0.33
C ALA A 573 -9.91 -5.93 -1.72
N VAL A 574 -9.01 -6.92 -1.78
CA VAL A 574 -8.45 -7.45 -3.03
C VAL A 574 -8.34 -8.96 -2.95
N LYS A 575 -9.05 -9.66 -3.85
CA LYS A 575 -9.09 -11.13 -3.94
C LYS A 575 -7.89 -11.68 -4.73
N TYR A 576 -6.70 -11.64 -4.14
CA TYR A 576 -5.44 -12.07 -4.79
C TYR A 576 -5.46 -13.54 -5.20
N GLU A 577 -6.10 -14.40 -4.41
CA GLU A 577 -6.33 -15.81 -4.66
C GLU A 577 -7.10 -16.07 -5.97
N GLU A 578 -7.98 -15.17 -6.38
CA GLU A 578 -8.70 -15.26 -7.66
C GLU A 578 -7.92 -14.60 -8.80
N ILE A 579 -7.47 -13.35 -8.61
CA ILE A 579 -6.88 -12.58 -9.73
C ILE A 579 -5.51 -13.11 -10.16
N LEU A 580 -4.76 -13.77 -9.26
CA LEU A 580 -3.43 -14.31 -9.58
C LEU A 580 -3.49 -15.64 -10.33
N GLU A 581 -4.65 -16.29 -10.40
CA GLU A 581 -4.85 -17.44 -11.29
C GLU A 581 -4.60 -17.08 -12.76
N PHE A 582 -4.81 -15.81 -13.12
CA PHE A 582 -4.41 -15.27 -14.42
C PHE A 582 -2.95 -15.58 -14.77
N PHE A 583 -2.04 -15.60 -13.78
CA PHE A 583 -0.63 -15.94 -13.98
C PHE A 583 -0.36 -17.43 -13.73
N ILE A 584 -0.95 -18.01 -12.67
CA ILE A 584 -0.77 -19.43 -12.33
C ILE A 584 -1.14 -20.32 -13.52
N ALA A 585 -2.20 -19.96 -14.26
CA ALA A 585 -2.66 -20.71 -15.41
C ALA A 585 -1.63 -20.84 -16.53
N TRP A 586 -0.72 -19.87 -16.69
CA TRP A 586 0.39 -19.95 -17.64
C TRP A 586 1.56 -20.79 -17.14
N HIS A 587 1.72 -20.92 -15.82
CA HIS A 587 2.87 -21.62 -15.22
C HIS A 587 2.57 -23.01 -14.69
N ARG A 588 1.29 -23.42 -14.71
CA ARG A 588 0.79 -24.67 -14.12
C ARG A 588 1.53 -25.94 -14.54
N LYS A 589 1.96 -26.00 -15.80
CA LYS A 589 2.67 -27.15 -16.37
C LYS A 589 4.15 -26.86 -16.61
N THR A 590 4.63 -25.67 -16.23
CA THR A 590 5.97 -25.20 -16.54
C THR A 590 7.01 -25.97 -15.73
N ARG A 591 8.07 -26.42 -16.39
CA ARG A 591 9.04 -27.39 -15.87
C ARG A 591 10.38 -26.76 -15.47
N HIS A 592 10.37 -25.53 -14.98
CA HIS A 592 11.62 -24.90 -14.51
C HIS A 592 12.10 -25.60 -13.23
N PRO A 593 13.36 -26.09 -13.18
CA PRO A 593 13.91 -26.75 -11.99
C PRO A 593 13.76 -25.93 -10.71
N GLU A 594 13.84 -24.60 -10.83
CA GLU A 594 13.72 -23.63 -9.73
C GLU A 594 12.35 -23.65 -9.06
N PHE A 595 11.29 -24.04 -9.80
CA PHE A 595 9.90 -24.04 -9.33
C PHE A 595 9.32 -25.45 -9.23
N ALA A 596 10.13 -26.49 -9.47
CA ALA A 596 9.66 -27.86 -9.59
C ALA A 596 9.07 -28.44 -8.29
N SER A 597 9.46 -27.91 -7.14
CA SER A 597 8.93 -28.30 -5.82
C SER A 597 7.65 -27.56 -5.42
N TRP A 598 7.18 -26.61 -6.22
CA TRP A 598 5.98 -25.83 -5.93
C TRP A 598 4.74 -26.46 -6.56
N VAL A 599 3.59 -26.26 -5.93
CA VAL A 599 2.30 -26.66 -6.53
C VAL A 599 1.70 -25.45 -7.21
N TRP A 600 1.47 -25.56 -8.51
CA TRP A 600 0.96 -24.48 -9.34
C TRP A 600 -0.58 -24.54 -9.49
N ASP A 601 -1.27 -24.28 -8.39
CA ASP A 601 -2.70 -24.01 -8.34
C ASP A 601 -2.96 -22.80 -7.41
N SER A 602 -4.21 -22.33 -7.31
CA SER A 602 -4.53 -21.16 -6.49
C SER A 602 -4.54 -21.45 -5.01
N ARG A 603 -4.77 -22.71 -4.62
CA ARG A 603 -5.05 -23.13 -3.23
C ARG A 603 -6.04 -22.20 -2.52
N ARG A 604 -6.98 -21.61 -3.27
CA ARG A 604 -7.91 -20.57 -2.76
C ARG A 604 -8.74 -21.04 -1.56
N ALA A 605 -8.99 -22.35 -1.46
CA ALA A 605 -9.68 -22.98 -0.34
C ALA A 605 -8.88 -23.04 0.97
N LEU A 606 -7.54 -22.93 0.90
CA LEU A 606 -6.63 -22.92 2.05
C LEU A 606 -6.19 -21.51 2.42
N ALA A 607 -6.54 -20.52 1.60
CA ALA A 607 -6.14 -19.14 1.87
C ALA A 607 -6.98 -18.54 3.01
N ILE A 608 -6.33 -17.72 3.81
CA ILE A 608 -6.90 -17.11 5.01
C ILE A 608 -7.71 -15.88 4.56
N HIS A 609 -9.05 -15.96 4.63
CA HIS A 609 -9.98 -14.94 4.12
C HIS A 609 -11.02 -14.49 5.14
N GLY A 610 -11.57 -13.29 4.96
CA GLY A 610 -12.73 -12.82 5.70
C GLY A 610 -12.45 -12.21 7.08
N GLU A 611 -13.54 -11.93 7.81
CA GLU A 611 -13.55 -11.47 9.20
C GLU A 611 -14.15 -12.54 10.15
N ASP A 612 -14.20 -13.80 9.70
CA ASP A 612 -14.90 -14.88 10.39
C ASP A 612 -13.98 -15.76 11.27
N ASP A 613 -14.55 -16.80 11.87
CA ASP A 613 -13.78 -17.73 12.71
C ASP A 613 -12.71 -18.53 11.93
N GLY A 614 -12.91 -18.75 10.62
CA GLY A 614 -11.94 -19.42 9.75
C GLY A 614 -10.68 -18.58 9.56
N PHE A 615 -10.85 -17.29 9.31
CA PHE A 615 -9.78 -16.29 9.30
C PHE A 615 -8.94 -16.36 10.58
N ARG A 616 -9.59 -16.21 11.74
CA ARG A 616 -8.92 -16.16 13.04
C ARG A 616 -8.13 -17.44 13.31
N ASN A 617 -8.72 -18.61 13.03
CA ASN A 617 -8.06 -19.90 13.26
C ASN A 617 -6.82 -20.08 12.37
N GLY A 618 -6.88 -19.67 11.10
CA GLY A 618 -5.73 -19.71 10.19
C GLY A 618 -4.59 -18.80 10.67
N MET A 619 -4.91 -17.60 11.13
CA MET A 619 -3.92 -16.66 11.69
C MET A 619 -3.29 -17.19 12.97
N VAL A 620 -4.09 -17.79 13.87
CA VAL A 620 -3.58 -18.43 15.09
C VAL A 620 -2.64 -19.59 14.77
N ALA A 621 -3.00 -20.46 13.84
CA ALA A 621 -2.14 -21.58 13.44
C ALA A 621 -0.80 -21.09 12.87
N SER A 622 -0.86 -20.08 12.01
CA SER A 622 0.31 -19.48 11.36
C SER A 622 1.28 -18.85 12.37
N TYR A 623 0.78 -17.98 13.26
CA TYR A 623 1.63 -17.28 14.23
C TYR A 623 2.09 -18.18 15.38
N ARG A 624 1.30 -19.20 15.75
CA ARG A 624 1.73 -20.24 16.70
C ARG A 624 2.87 -21.07 16.12
N ASN A 625 2.80 -21.45 14.84
CA ASN A 625 3.90 -22.13 14.16
C ASN A 625 5.15 -21.23 14.12
N ALA A 626 5.01 -19.96 13.70
CA ALA A 626 6.12 -19.01 13.72
C ALA A 626 6.75 -18.85 15.11
N ALA A 627 5.94 -18.84 16.17
CA ALA A 627 6.42 -18.79 17.55
C ALA A 627 7.21 -20.06 17.94
N ALA A 628 6.74 -21.24 17.52
CA ALA A 628 7.41 -22.50 17.79
C ALA A 628 8.81 -22.61 17.15
N GLN A 629 9.00 -21.99 15.98
CA GLN A 629 10.26 -21.95 15.25
C GLN A 629 11.23 -20.85 15.73
N MET A 630 10.79 -20.00 16.66
CA MET A 630 11.53 -18.80 17.11
C MET A 630 12.22 -19.01 18.46
N PRO A 631 13.41 -18.42 18.73
CA PRO A 631 14.00 -18.46 20.06
C PRO A 631 13.24 -17.53 21.04
N ASP A 632 13.50 -17.66 22.35
CA ASP A 632 12.78 -16.90 23.38
C ASP A 632 13.12 -15.40 23.42
N ASN A 633 14.21 -15.01 22.76
CA ASN A 633 14.58 -13.61 22.53
C ASN A 633 14.32 -13.15 21.09
N GLY A 634 13.61 -13.95 20.28
CA GLY A 634 13.15 -13.55 18.96
C GLY A 634 11.91 -12.65 19.01
N LEU A 635 11.58 -12.03 17.88
CA LEU A 635 10.44 -11.12 17.72
C LEU A 635 9.60 -11.46 16.50
N GLN A 636 8.31 -11.15 16.57
CA GLN A 636 7.46 -11.06 15.38
C GLN A 636 6.95 -9.63 15.21
N VAL A 637 6.89 -9.17 13.96
CA VAL A 637 6.32 -7.88 13.57
C VAL A 637 5.19 -8.16 12.58
N ILE A 638 3.96 -7.90 13.02
CA ILE A 638 2.75 -8.09 12.23
C ILE A 638 2.33 -6.74 11.66
N MET A 639 2.36 -6.61 10.33
CA MET A 639 1.92 -5.42 9.62
C MET A 639 0.45 -5.55 9.22
N PHE A 640 -0.37 -4.55 9.51
CA PHE A 640 -1.75 -4.55 9.03
C PHE A 640 -2.32 -3.15 8.83
N THR A 641 -3.24 -3.00 7.88
CA THR A 641 -3.89 -1.72 7.55
C THR A 641 -5.37 -1.83 7.85
N HIS A 642 -5.86 -1.23 8.94
CA HIS A 642 -7.29 -1.19 9.21
C HIS A 642 -7.76 0.00 10.04
N GLN A 643 -9.04 0.34 9.90
CA GLN A 643 -9.71 1.48 10.56
C GLN A 643 -10.66 1.04 11.68
N SER A 644 -11.18 -0.20 11.64
CA SER A 644 -12.19 -0.63 12.62
C SER A 644 -11.55 -0.97 13.97
N THR A 645 -12.20 -0.52 15.04
CA THR A 645 -11.87 -0.90 16.41
C THR A 645 -11.94 -2.42 16.66
N GLY A 646 -12.81 -3.15 15.95
CA GLY A 646 -12.99 -4.61 16.12
C GLY A 646 -11.74 -5.46 15.84
N ILE A 647 -10.87 -5.04 14.91
CA ILE A 647 -9.64 -5.77 14.58
C ILE A 647 -8.66 -5.80 15.74
N TRP A 648 -8.60 -4.76 16.58
CA TRP A 648 -7.69 -4.75 17.73
C TRP A 648 -8.03 -5.86 18.73
N SER A 649 -9.32 -6.14 18.92
CA SER A 649 -9.78 -7.27 19.73
C SER A 649 -9.42 -8.62 19.09
N ASP A 650 -9.58 -8.75 17.77
CA ASP A 650 -9.18 -9.98 17.07
C ASP A 650 -7.67 -10.19 17.14
N MET A 651 -6.88 -9.13 17.04
CA MET A 651 -5.42 -9.19 17.20
C MET A 651 -5.04 -9.59 18.62
N ALA A 652 -5.68 -9.02 19.64
CA ALA A 652 -5.46 -9.41 21.03
C ALA A 652 -5.73 -10.91 21.22
N ASN A 653 -6.84 -11.42 20.66
CA ASN A 653 -7.19 -12.84 20.72
C ASN A 653 -6.17 -13.72 19.99
N ILE A 654 -5.75 -13.34 18.77
CA ILE A 654 -4.75 -14.10 18.01
C ILE A 654 -3.44 -14.16 18.79
N VAL A 655 -2.95 -13.03 19.30
CA VAL A 655 -1.71 -12.95 20.08
C VAL A 655 -1.81 -13.81 21.35
N TRP A 656 -2.93 -13.75 22.09
CA TRP A 656 -3.14 -14.61 23.25
C TRP A 656 -3.14 -16.09 22.91
N ALA A 657 -3.89 -16.49 21.88
CA ALA A 657 -4.03 -17.88 21.44
C ALA A 657 -2.69 -18.46 20.96
N CYS A 658 -1.80 -17.62 20.42
CA CYS A 658 -0.46 -18.02 19.98
C CYS A 658 0.56 -18.12 21.12
N GLY A 659 0.22 -17.75 22.36
CA GLY A 659 1.18 -17.68 23.47
C GLY A 659 2.16 -16.51 23.35
N LEU A 660 1.77 -15.47 22.62
CA LEU A 660 2.56 -14.27 22.40
C LEU A 660 2.12 -13.14 23.33
N GLN A 661 2.96 -12.11 23.42
CA GLN A 661 2.73 -10.87 24.16
C GLN A 661 3.12 -9.68 23.27
N VAL A 662 2.28 -8.65 23.25
CA VAL A 662 2.55 -7.36 22.58
C VAL A 662 3.54 -6.55 23.40
N THR A 663 4.55 -5.98 22.75
CA THR A 663 5.54 -5.11 23.40
C THR A 663 5.48 -3.66 22.90
N ALA A 664 5.12 -3.46 21.63
CA ALA A 664 4.91 -2.14 21.07
C ALA A 664 3.91 -2.17 19.89
N VAL A 665 3.30 -1.02 19.61
CA VAL A 665 2.50 -0.77 18.41
C VAL A 665 2.90 0.56 17.82
N TRP A 666 3.18 0.60 16.52
CA TRP A 666 3.52 1.82 15.80
C TRP A 666 2.59 2.03 14.62
N TYR A 667 2.23 3.28 14.35
CA TYR A 667 1.47 3.65 13.17
C TYR A 667 2.38 4.37 12.17
N VAL A 668 2.41 3.90 10.93
CA VAL A 668 3.20 4.50 9.86
C VAL A 668 2.28 4.82 8.69
N ALA A 669 2.25 6.08 8.22
CA ALA A 669 1.51 6.41 7.02
C ALA A 669 2.21 5.82 5.79
N THR A 670 1.52 4.95 5.06
CA THR A 670 2.10 4.15 3.96
C THR A 670 1.33 4.23 2.65
N GLU A 671 0.21 4.96 2.59
CA GLU A 671 -0.66 5.04 1.40
C GLU A 671 -0.81 6.48 0.90
N THR A 672 -1.12 6.63 -0.40
CA THR A 672 -1.18 7.94 -1.09
C THR A 672 -2.62 8.39 -1.32
N ASP A 673 -2.86 9.70 -1.30
CA ASP A 673 -4.17 10.27 -1.63
C ASP A 673 -4.43 10.09 -3.14
N SER A 674 -5.41 9.25 -3.48
CA SER A 674 -5.80 8.97 -4.88
C SER A 674 -7.19 9.54 -5.17
N ALA A 675 -7.27 10.44 -6.16
CA ALA A 675 -8.53 11.03 -6.62
C ALA A 675 -9.54 10.02 -7.21
N LEU A 676 -9.09 8.81 -7.56
CA LEU A 676 -9.93 7.71 -8.08
C LEU A 676 -10.56 6.85 -6.96
N ARG A 677 -10.23 7.11 -5.69
CA ARG A 677 -10.76 6.40 -4.52
C ARG A 677 -11.57 7.38 -3.66
N GLN A 678 -12.75 7.79 -4.13
CA GLN A 678 -13.73 8.48 -3.29
C GLN A 678 -14.41 7.46 -2.38
N GLY A 679 -13.90 7.32 -1.15
CA GLY A 679 -14.44 6.45 -0.11
C GLY A 679 -13.53 6.44 1.13
N ASP A 680 -14.10 6.17 2.31
CA ASP A 680 -13.43 6.11 3.62
C ASP A 680 -12.48 4.92 3.73
N ASN A 681 -11.29 5.02 3.13
CA ASN A 681 -10.26 3.98 3.26
C ASN A 681 -8.98 4.50 3.94
N VAL A 682 -8.37 3.59 4.72
CA VAL A 682 -7.24 3.71 5.66
C VAL A 682 -5.99 4.35 5.03
N LYS A 683 -5.31 5.25 5.76
CA LYS A 683 -4.11 6.00 5.27
C LYS A 683 -2.75 5.47 5.79
N GLY A 684 -2.69 4.45 6.67
CA GLY A 684 -1.45 3.95 7.26
C GLY A 684 -1.46 2.49 7.72
N THR A 685 -0.28 1.94 7.96
CA THR A 685 0.02 0.56 8.42
C THR A 685 0.36 0.59 9.91
N ASN A 686 -0.28 -0.28 10.70
CA ASN A 686 0.11 -0.58 12.07
C ASN A 686 1.19 -1.67 12.08
N LEU A 687 2.20 -1.49 12.93
CA LEU A 687 3.26 -2.46 13.23
C LEU A 687 3.02 -2.98 14.64
N LEU A 688 2.52 -4.20 14.76
CA LEU A 688 2.34 -4.87 16.04
C LEU A 688 3.58 -5.72 16.34
N VAL A 689 4.36 -5.29 17.34
CA VAL A 689 5.59 -5.98 17.77
C VAL A 689 5.24 -6.93 18.91
N VAL A 690 5.59 -8.21 18.75
CA VAL A 690 5.26 -9.26 19.70
C VAL A 690 6.44 -10.18 20.00
N ARG A 691 6.45 -10.76 21.19
CA ARG A 691 7.41 -11.78 21.66
C ARG A 691 6.69 -12.98 22.26
N LYS A 692 7.41 -14.07 22.53
CA LYS A 692 6.89 -15.15 23.36
C LYS A 692 6.62 -14.66 24.78
N ARG A 693 5.49 -15.08 25.35
CA ARG A 693 5.20 -14.85 26.77
C ARG A 693 6.14 -15.73 27.61
N ARG A 694 6.79 -15.14 28.63
CA ARG A 694 7.80 -15.83 29.46
C ARG A 694 7.22 -16.49 30.71
N GLU A 695 6.12 -15.97 31.25
CA GLU A 695 5.55 -16.40 32.54
C GLU A 695 4.02 -16.53 32.49
N GLU A 696 3.47 -17.48 33.24
CA GLU A 696 2.02 -17.65 33.43
C GLU A 696 1.51 -16.67 34.51
N GLN A 697 1.47 -15.37 34.19
CA GLN A 697 0.98 -14.35 35.12
C GLN A 697 -0.54 -14.36 35.24
N LYS A 698 -1.06 -14.02 36.42
CA LYS A 698 -2.50 -13.99 36.74
C LYS A 698 -2.89 -12.64 37.33
N THR A 699 -4.07 -12.15 36.97
CA THR A 699 -4.64 -10.92 37.53
C THR A 699 -6.17 -10.99 37.63
N ASN A 700 -6.78 -9.98 38.24
CA ASN A 700 -8.23 -9.74 38.24
C ASN A 700 -8.53 -8.42 37.51
N ARG A 701 -9.80 -8.16 37.20
CA ARG A 701 -10.20 -6.94 36.49
C ARG A 701 -9.86 -5.64 37.20
N ASP A 702 -9.94 -5.60 38.52
CA ASP A 702 -9.77 -4.36 39.29
C ASP A 702 -8.30 -3.92 39.29
N ASP A 703 -7.39 -4.86 39.54
CA ASP A 703 -5.94 -4.64 39.48
C ASP A 703 -5.50 -4.33 38.04
N LEU A 704 -6.05 -5.06 37.06
CA LEU A 704 -5.78 -4.86 35.64
C LEU A 704 -6.19 -3.46 35.17
N ALA A 705 -7.33 -2.94 35.64
CA ALA A 705 -7.77 -1.60 35.28
C ALA A 705 -6.80 -0.52 35.78
N TRP A 706 -6.26 -0.69 36.99
CA TRP A 706 -5.28 0.22 37.56
C TRP A 706 -3.94 0.18 36.83
N GLU A 707 -3.39 -1.01 36.58
CA GLU A 707 -2.14 -1.19 35.82
C GLU A 707 -2.25 -0.65 34.40
N LEU A 708 -3.40 -0.87 33.76
CA LEU A 708 -3.67 -0.36 32.43
C LEU A 708 -3.68 1.17 32.42
N GLU A 709 -4.30 1.79 33.43
CA GLU A 709 -4.33 3.25 33.54
C GLU A 709 -2.93 3.83 33.76
N GLU A 710 -2.12 3.21 34.63
CA GLU A 710 -0.74 3.61 34.89
C GLU A 710 0.13 3.47 33.62
N GLU A 711 0.02 2.34 32.93
CA GLU A 711 0.87 2.06 31.77
C GLU A 711 0.52 2.94 30.57
N VAL A 712 -0.76 3.20 30.35
CA VAL A 712 -1.21 4.14 29.30
C VAL A 712 -0.68 5.54 29.59
N LYS A 713 -0.79 6.03 30.83
CA LYS A 713 -0.23 7.33 31.24
C LYS A 713 1.27 7.38 31.00
N ARG A 714 2.01 6.39 31.50
CA ARG A 714 3.46 6.30 31.36
C ARG A 714 3.89 6.30 29.90
N GLN A 715 3.21 5.55 29.03
CA GLN A 715 3.53 5.48 27.61
C GLN A 715 3.28 6.83 26.92
N VAL A 716 2.15 7.48 27.17
CA VAL A 716 1.81 8.80 26.60
C VAL A 716 2.79 9.87 27.10
N GLU A 717 3.12 9.87 28.40
CA GLU A 717 4.10 10.78 29.00
C GLU A 717 5.50 10.59 28.42
N THR A 718 5.94 9.34 28.22
CA THR A 718 7.24 9.03 27.62
C THR A 718 7.35 9.61 26.20
N LEU A 719 6.35 9.36 25.34
CA LEU A 719 6.35 9.87 23.96
C LEU A 719 6.26 11.40 23.92
N THR A 720 5.49 12.00 24.83
CA THR A 720 5.35 13.46 24.94
C THR A 720 6.62 14.11 25.48
N GLY A 721 7.28 13.49 26.45
CA GLY A 721 8.58 13.91 26.98
C GLY A 721 9.67 13.84 25.91
N LEU A 722 9.70 12.77 25.10
CA LEU A 722 10.60 12.68 23.95
C LEU A 722 10.36 13.79 22.92
N ASN A 723 9.10 14.15 22.65
CA ASN A 723 8.77 15.31 21.80
C ASN A 723 9.37 16.61 22.37
N GLN A 724 9.31 16.82 23.68
CA GLN A 724 9.85 18.01 24.34
C GLN A 724 11.38 18.03 24.35
N GLN A 725 12.03 16.93 24.72
CA GLN A 725 13.49 16.84 24.79
C GLN A 725 14.15 16.93 23.41
N ALA A 726 13.51 16.36 22.37
CA ALA A 726 14.00 16.48 20.99
C ALA A 726 13.92 17.93 20.47
N ARG A 727 12.94 18.72 20.93
CA ARG A 727 12.79 20.15 20.63
C ARG A 727 13.80 20.96 21.45
N GLY A 728 14.91 21.33 20.81
CA GLY A 728 15.94 22.18 21.40
C GLY A 728 17.35 21.59 21.31
N LEU A 729 17.48 20.27 21.19
CA LEU A 729 18.77 19.63 20.98
C LEU A 729 19.17 19.64 19.49
N TYR A 730 18.29 19.23 18.57
CA TYR A 730 18.59 19.23 17.11
C TYR A 730 17.34 19.26 16.19
N ARG A 731 16.10 19.45 16.70
CA ARG A 731 14.86 19.35 15.89
C ARG A 731 13.90 20.51 16.10
N ASN A 732 13.28 20.95 14.99
CA ASN A 732 12.22 21.96 14.96
C ASN A 732 10.80 21.35 14.88
N GLU A 733 10.67 20.02 14.77
CA GLU A 733 9.41 19.29 14.57
C GLU A 733 9.15 18.28 15.70
N ASN A 734 7.90 17.85 15.88
CA ASN A 734 7.55 16.76 16.80
C ASN A 734 8.10 15.43 16.27
N LEU A 735 8.21 14.42 17.14
CA LEU A 735 8.53 13.04 16.78
C LEU A 735 7.28 12.18 16.57
N PHE A 736 6.24 12.46 17.36
CA PHE A 736 4.97 11.72 17.42
C PHE A 736 3.79 12.70 17.29
N GLU A 737 2.81 12.33 16.46
CA GLU A 737 1.53 13.04 16.28
C GLU A 737 0.47 12.53 17.26
N ASP A 738 -0.66 13.22 17.36
CA ASP A 738 -1.77 12.82 18.25
C ASP A 738 -2.36 11.45 17.92
N ALA A 739 -2.37 11.05 16.64
CA ALA A 739 -2.74 9.71 16.23
C ALA A 739 -1.76 8.65 16.78
N ASP A 740 -0.46 8.96 16.82
CA ASP A 740 0.57 8.07 17.38
C ASP A 740 0.41 7.96 18.89
N LEU A 741 0.05 9.05 19.57
CA LEU A 741 -0.24 9.05 21.01
C LEU A 741 -1.52 8.25 21.33
N GLN A 742 -2.55 8.34 20.50
CA GLN A 742 -3.74 7.49 20.63
C GLN A 742 -3.40 6.02 20.43
N MET A 743 -2.57 5.72 19.42
CA MET A 743 -2.06 4.38 19.16
C MET A 743 -1.17 3.84 20.30
N ALA A 744 -0.42 4.72 20.96
CA ALA A 744 0.33 4.38 22.16
C ALA A 744 -0.57 3.92 23.31
N GLY A 745 -1.79 4.47 23.41
CA GLY A 745 -2.83 4.01 24.30
C GLY A 745 -3.26 2.56 24.03
N TYR A 746 -3.59 2.26 22.76
CA TYR A 746 -3.87 0.87 22.34
C TYR A 746 -2.68 -0.06 22.58
N ALA A 747 -1.47 0.41 22.30
CA ALA A 747 -0.23 -0.36 22.50
C ALA A 747 -0.04 -0.73 23.97
N ALA A 748 -0.15 0.26 24.86
CA ALA A 748 -0.04 0.08 26.30
C ALA A 748 -1.12 -0.87 26.82
N ALA A 749 -2.37 -0.70 26.36
CA ALA A 749 -3.46 -1.61 26.68
C ALA A 749 -3.13 -3.06 26.31
N LEU A 750 -2.74 -3.30 25.05
CA LEU A 750 -2.43 -4.63 24.56
C LEU A 750 -1.21 -5.23 25.26
N ARG A 751 -0.20 -4.42 25.60
CA ARG A 751 0.98 -4.87 26.33
C ARG A 751 0.61 -5.39 27.72
N VAL A 752 -0.19 -4.64 28.48
CA VAL A 752 -0.66 -5.07 29.81
C VAL A 752 -1.59 -6.29 29.67
N LEU A 753 -2.55 -6.25 28.75
CA LEU A 753 -3.52 -7.33 28.57
C LEU A 753 -2.84 -8.65 28.18
N THR A 754 -1.92 -8.62 27.23
CA THR A 754 -1.29 -9.83 26.67
C THR A 754 -0.14 -10.39 27.51
N GLN A 755 0.26 -9.70 28.60
CA GLN A 755 1.20 -10.24 29.57
C GLN A 755 0.58 -11.31 30.46
N TYR A 756 -0.72 -11.20 30.73
CA TYR A 756 -1.45 -12.14 31.59
C TYR A 756 -2.00 -13.32 30.79
N GLU A 757 -1.80 -14.52 31.34
CA GLU A 757 -2.44 -15.73 30.81
C GLU A 757 -3.80 -15.97 31.44
N ILE A 758 -3.97 -15.61 32.72
CA ILE A 758 -5.21 -15.85 33.46
C ILE A 758 -5.78 -14.52 33.97
N ILE A 759 -7.02 -14.24 33.60
CA ILE A 759 -7.79 -13.06 34.07
C ILE A 759 -9.11 -13.55 34.67
N ASP A 760 -9.40 -13.16 35.91
CA ASP A 760 -10.58 -13.62 36.68
C ASP A 760 -10.69 -15.16 36.73
N GLY A 761 -9.57 -15.86 36.84
CA GLY A 761 -9.52 -17.32 36.87
C GLY A 761 -9.79 -18.02 35.53
N LYS A 762 -9.96 -17.27 34.42
CA LYS A 762 -10.10 -17.82 33.06
C LYS A 762 -8.79 -17.77 32.31
N ARG A 763 -8.43 -18.85 31.61
CA ARG A 763 -7.28 -18.85 30.68
C ARG A 763 -7.63 -18.12 29.39
N MET A 764 -6.92 -17.04 29.12
CA MET A 764 -7.17 -16.17 27.97
C MET A 764 -6.85 -16.84 26.64
N SER A 765 -5.90 -17.79 26.60
CA SER A 765 -5.60 -18.58 25.39
C SER A 765 -6.76 -19.48 24.98
N GLU A 766 -7.48 -20.05 25.94
CA GLU A 766 -8.68 -20.88 25.72
C GLU A 766 -9.89 -20.01 25.35
N GLU A 767 -10.10 -18.91 26.08
CA GLU A 767 -11.18 -17.96 25.79
C GLU A 767 -11.01 -17.31 24.41
N ALA A 768 -9.77 -16.98 24.01
CA ALA A 768 -9.46 -16.40 22.71
C ALA A 768 -9.72 -17.36 21.53
N CYS A 769 -9.75 -18.67 21.77
CA CYS A 769 -10.11 -19.68 20.77
C CYS A 769 -11.62 -19.98 20.73
N ARG A 770 -12.41 -19.41 21.64
CA ARG A 770 -13.86 -19.67 21.71
C ARG A 770 -14.58 -19.05 20.50
N PRO A 771 -15.53 -19.76 19.86
CA PRO A 771 -16.36 -19.20 18.78
C PRO A 771 -17.14 -17.98 19.26
N ARG A 772 -17.20 -16.92 18.45
CA ARG A 772 -17.91 -15.67 18.81
C ARG A 772 -19.34 -15.69 18.29
N SER A 773 -20.31 -15.25 19.12
CA SER A 773 -21.67 -14.99 18.65
C SER A 773 -21.74 -13.59 18.03
N LYS A 774 -22.43 -13.43 16.90
CA LYS A 774 -22.53 -12.14 16.20
C LYS A 774 -23.16 -11.08 17.11
N GLY A 775 -22.41 -10.01 17.42
CA GLY A 775 -22.86 -8.91 18.28
C GLY A 775 -22.56 -9.06 19.77
N GLU A 776 -21.90 -10.14 20.19
CA GLU A 776 -21.46 -10.34 21.58
C GLU A 776 -20.22 -9.48 21.88
N LYS A 777 -20.34 -8.53 22.82
CA LYS A 777 -19.18 -7.82 23.38
C LYS A 777 -18.48 -8.74 24.39
N THR A 778 -17.22 -9.08 24.12
CA THR A 778 -16.39 -9.88 25.03
C THR A 778 -15.83 -9.02 26.17
N ALA A 779 -15.34 -9.68 27.22
CA ALA A 779 -14.62 -9.00 28.31
C ALA A 779 -13.40 -8.22 27.79
N VAL A 780 -12.74 -8.75 26.76
CA VAL A 780 -11.61 -8.13 26.06
C VAL A 780 -12.02 -6.82 25.40
N ASP A 781 -13.15 -6.81 24.68
CA ASP A 781 -13.64 -5.60 24.00
C ASP A 781 -13.89 -4.46 25.00
N SER A 782 -14.42 -4.80 26.18
CA SER A 782 -14.69 -3.83 27.24
C SER A 782 -13.41 -3.25 27.85
N LEU A 783 -12.36 -4.06 27.99
CA LEU A 783 -11.06 -3.64 28.52
C LEU A 783 -10.29 -2.77 27.52
N ILE A 784 -10.36 -3.09 26.22
CA ILE A 784 -9.79 -2.25 25.16
C ILE A 784 -10.53 -0.91 25.09
N ASP A 785 -11.86 -0.91 25.11
CA ASP A 785 -12.68 0.32 25.13
C ASP A 785 -12.29 1.22 26.32
N PHE A 786 -12.12 0.65 27.52
CA PHE A 786 -11.68 1.36 28.72
C PHE A 786 -10.28 1.97 28.53
N ALA A 787 -9.34 1.21 27.98
CA ALA A 787 -7.97 1.68 27.77
C ALA A 787 -7.87 2.86 26.79
N VAL A 788 -8.68 2.81 25.72
CA VAL A 788 -8.78 3.91 24.75
C VAL A 788 -9.36 5.15 25.42
N GLU A 789 -10.35 4.98 26.28
CA GLU A 789 -10.92 6.10 27.05
C GLU A 789 -9.86 6.74 27.95
N VAL A 790 -9.05 5.94 28.65
CA VAL A 790 -7.93 6.45 29.47
C VAL A 790 -6.91 7.19 28.61
N ALA A 791 -6.46 6.60 27.50
CA ALA A 791 -5.47 7.20 26.62
C ALA A 791 -5.91 8.56 26.12
N ASN A 792 -7.16 8.69 25.68
CA ASN A 792 -7.71 9.95 25.19
C ASN A 792 -7.78 11.02 26.29
N ARG A 793 -8.02 10.65 27.56
CA ARG A 793 -8.00 11.61 28.68
C ARG A 793 -6.60 12.17 28.94
N CYS A 794 -5.55 11.40 28.64
CA CYS A 794 -4.14 11.79 28.80
C CYS A 794 -3.60 12.66 27.66
N LEU A 795 -4.36 12.87 26.57
CA LEU A 795 -3.94 13.68 25.42
C LEU A 795 -4.08 15.19 25.69
N ILE A 796 -3.17 15.74 26.49
CA ILE A 796 -3.10 17.17 26.80
C ILE A 796 -2.43 17.91 25.63
N PRO A 797 -3.05 18.97 25.06
CA PRO A 797 -2.40 19.80 24.05
C PRO A 797 -1.14 20.49 24.58
N GLN A 798 -0.09 20.53 23.77
CA GLN A 798 1.17 21.19 24.12
C GLN A 798 0.96 22.67 24.41
N GLY A 799 1.45 23.15 25.56
CA GLY A 799 1.32 24.55 26.01
C GLY A 799 0.22 24.76 27.06
N ILE A 800 -0.63 23.77 27.30
CA ILE A 800 -1.58 23.74 28.42
C ILE A 800 -1.03 22.80 29.49
N SER A 801 -0.92 23.25 30.75
CA SER A 801 -0.49 22.39 31.85
C SER A 801 -1.57 21.35 32.19
N GLU A 802 -1.18 20.24 32.81
CA GLU A 802 -2.13 19.21 33.23
C GLU A 802 -3.16 19.75 34.24
N SER A 803 -2.74 20.61 35.16
CA SER A 803 -3.64 21.25 36.12
C SER A 803 -4.73 22.06 35.41
N HIS A 804 -4.32 22.92 34.47
CA HIS A 804 -5.22 23.73 33.65
C HIS A 804 -6.14 22.87 32.78
N TRP A 805 -5.61 21.80 32.17
CA TRP A 805 -6.41 20.90 31.34
C TRP A 805 -7.51 20.19 32.13
N ARG A 806 -7.21 19.78 33.37
CA ARG A 806 -8.19 19.12 34.27
C ARG A 806 -9.32 20.04 34.70
N GLU A 807 -9.11 21.35 34.76
CA GLU A 807 -10.13 22.34 35.10
C GLU A 807 -11.13 22.60 33.98
N LEU A 808 -10.75 22.30 32.72
CA LEU A 808 -11.61 22.52 31.55
C LEU A 808 -12.76 21.52 31.47
N SER A 809 -13.91 21.99 30.99
CA SER A 809 -15.06 21.15 30.69
C SER A 809 -14.83 20.23 29.47
N PRO A 810 -15.59 19.14 29.32
CA PRO A 810 -15.55 18.23 28.16
C PRO A 810 -15.53 18.92 26.79
N ILE A 811 -16.39 19.92 26.60
CA ILE A 811 -16.51 20.63 25.31
C ILE A 811 -15.31 21.54 25.03
N GLU A 812 -14.70 22.13 26.06
CA GLU A 812 -13.51 22.96 25.92
C GLU A 812 -12.31 22.13 25.52
N ARG A 813 -12.12 20.97 26.18
CA ARG A 813 -11.07 20.02 25.81
C ARG A 813 -11.25 19.53 24.38
N PHE A 814 -12.48 19.23 23.99
CA PHE A 814 -12.80 18.87 22.62
C PHE A 814 -12.46 19.98 21.63
N TYR A 815 -12.90 21.22 21.86
CA TYR A 815 -12.63 22.35 20.96
C TYR A 815 -11.14 22.62 20.81
N LEU A 816 -10.42 22.72 21.94
CA LEU A 816 -8.97 22.98 21.96
C LEU A 816 -8.18 21.84 21.31
N LYS A 817 -8.60 20.58 21.49
CA LYS A 817 -7.96 19.45 20.82
C LYS A 817 -8.19 19.49 19.32
N MET A 818 -9.44 19.69 18.90
CA MET A 818 -9.81 19.65 17.49
C MET A 818 -9.24 20.84 16.70
N ILE A 819 -9.11 22.03 17.31
CA ILE A 819 -8.46 23.17 16.63
C ILE A 819 -6.96 22.91 16.42
N GLY A 820 -6.31 22.21 17.36
CA GLY A 820 -4.95 21.67 17.20
C GLY A 820 -4.81 20.76 15.98
N MET A 821 -5.76 19.84 15.80
CA MET A 821 -5.76 18.91 14.68
C MET A 821 -6.05 19.60 13.33
N GLU A 822 -6.92 20.61 13.32
CA GLU A 822 -7.19 21.43 12.13
C GLU A 822 -5.92 22.13 11.63
N ALA A 823 -5.11 22.67 12.53
CA ALA A 823 -3.81 23.26 12.19
C ALA A 823 -2.83 22.24 11.58
N GLY A 824 -2.95 20.97 11.97
CA GLY A 824 -2.23 19.83 11.37
C GLY A 824 -2.80 19.35 10.02
N GLY A 825 -3.85 19.99 9.50
CA GLY A 825 -4.47 19.66 8.22
C GLY A 825 -5.54 18.57 8.27
N VAL A 826 -6.08 18.26 9.45
CA VAL A 826 -7.16 17.27 9.62
C VAL A 826 -8.52 17.90 9.35
N SER A 827 -9.31 17.31 8.44
CA SER A 827 -10.65 17.82 8.07
C SER A 827 -11.74 16.74 7.95
N LYS A 828 -11.51 15.53 8.48
CA LYS A 828 -12.45 14.40 8.41
C LYS A 828 -13.44 14.40 9.57
N LEU A 829 -14.73 14.23 9.29
CA LEU A 829 -15.81 14.22 10.29
C LEU A 829 -15.63 13.13 11.36
N ASP A 830 -15.16 11.94 10.96
CA ASP A 830 -14.99 10.80 11.88
C ASP A 830 -14.04 11.11 13.04
N ASN A 831 -13.01 11.93 12.79
CA ASN A 831 -12.10 12.35 13.85
C ASN A 831 -12.84 13.16 14.91
N TYR A 832 -13.67 14.12 14.49
CA TYR A 832 -14.51 14.90 15.42
C TYR A 832 -15.48 14.00 16.19
N GLN A 833 -16.10 13.00 15.54
CA GLN A 833 -17.01 12.09 16.21
C GLN A 833 -16.31 11.22 17.26
N ASN A 834 -15.12 10.72 16.94
CA ASN A 834 -14.33 9.88 17.85
C ASN A 834 -13.86 10.67 19.07
N PHE A 835 -13.34 11.89 18.87
CA PHE A 835 -12.92 12.76 19.98
C PHE A 835 -14.11 13.26 20.80
N ALA A 836 -15.26 13.54 20.19
CA ALA A 836 -16.47 13.90 20.93
C ALA A 836 -16.90 12.77 21.88
N LYS A 837 -16.89 11.51 21.41
CA LYS A 837 -17.15 10.34 22.26
C LYS A 837 -16.12 10.20 23.37
N ALA A 838 -14.84 10.35 23.04
CA ALA A 838 -13.73 10.21 23.98
C ALA A 838 -13.78 11.23 25.13
N PHE A 839 -14.10 12.49 24.81
CA PHE A 839 -14.26 13.54 25.81
C PHE A 839 -15.65 13.57 26.46
N LYS A 840 -16.57 12.67 26.08
CA LYS A 840 -17.98 12.63 26.56
C LYS A 840 -18.77 13.89 26.22
N VAL A 841 -18.58 14.43 25.02
CA VAL A 841 -19.32 15.57 24.50
C VAL A 841 -20.60 15.09 23.79
N SER A 842 -21.76 15.45 24.36
CA SER A 842 -23.08 15.06 23.84
C SER A 842 -23.49 15.83 22.57
N ASP A 843 -23.17 17.13 22.49
CA ASP A 843 -23.49 17.98 21.34
C ASP A 843 -22.26 18.74 20.81
N PHE A 844 -21.35 18.02 20.15
CA PHE A 844 -20.18 18.63 19.53
C PHE A 844 -20.52 19.43 18.26
N ARG A 845 -21.71 19.23 17.67
CA ARG A 845 -22.11 19.93 16.45
C ARG A 845 -22.33 21.43 16.70
N SER A 846 -22.66 21.80 17.93
CA SER A 846 -22.81 23.20 18.37
C SER A 846 -21.57 24.07 18.09
N VAL A 847 -20.36 23.50 18.13
CA VAL A 847 -19.08 24.21 17.90
C VAL A 847 -18.53 24.04 16.48
N MET A 848 -19.20 23.25 15.63
CA MET A 848 -18.78 22.99 14.26
C MET A 848 -19.33 24.06 13.31
N GLN A 849 -18.52 24.54 12.37
CA GLN A 849 -18.99 25.36 11.26
C GLN A 849 -19.45 24.49 10.08
N SER A 850 -18.72 23.39 9.81
CA SER A 850 -19.03 22.45 8.74
C SER A 850 -18.84 21.03 9.26
N ALA A 851 -19.83 20.16 8.99
CA ALA A 851 -19.78 18.73 9.27
C ALA A 851 -19.80 17.90 7.96
N LYS A 852 -19.36 18.47 6.83
CA LYS A 852 -19.26 17.75 5.56
C LYS A 852 -18.06 16.81 5.56
N ALA A 853 -18.21 15.63 4.95
CA ALA A 853 -17.14 14.65 4.81
C ALA A 853 -15.93 15.27 4.09
N ASN A 854 -14.73 15.14 4.68
CA ASN A 854 -13.44 15.70 4.21
C ASN A 854 -13.32 17.24 4.19
N SER A 855 -14.31 17.99 4.68
CA SER A 855 -14.24 19.45 4.86
C SER A 855 -14.88 19.89 6.18
N SER A 856 -14.72 19.06 7.22
CA SER A 856 -15.20 19.35 8.56
C SER A 856 -14.26 20.35 9.24
N ARG A 857 -14.84 21.37 9.91
CA ARG A 857 -14.08 22.37 10.68
C ARG A 857 -14.92 23.01 11.79
N LEU A 858 -14.25 23.49 12.84
CA LEU A 858 -14.78 24.28 13.94
C LEU A 858 -15.10 25.71 13.51
N LYS A 859 -15.97 26.37 14.27
CA LYS A 859 -16.22 27.82 14.17
C LYS A 859 -14.95 28.61 14.53
N SER A 860 -14.79 29.80 13.96
CA SER A 860 -13.88 30.83 14.49
C SER A 860 -14.57 31.68 15.55
N SER A 861 -13.78 32.46 16.29
CA SER A 861 -14.26 33.48 17.22
C SER A 861 -15.41 34.34 16.65
N GLU A 862 -15.32 34.73 15.38
CA GLU A 862 -16.31 35.56 14.67
C GLU A 862 -17.56 34.79 14.19
N GLU A 863 -17.45 33.47 14.02
CA GLU A 863 -18.53 32.64 13.49
C GLU A 863 -19.51 32.16 14.58
N PHE A 864 -19.18 32.35 15.85
CA PHE A 864 -20.08 32.09 16.96
C PHE A 864 -21.24 33.10 16.99
N LYS A 865 -22.47 32.61 16.89
CA LYS A 865 -23.67 33.45 16.98
C LYS A 865 -24.07 33.68 18.44
N ARG A 866 -24.91 34.69 18.69
CA ARG A 866 -25.44 35.00 20.03
C ARG A 866 -26.08 33.79 20.74
N ASN A 867 -26.76 32.91 20.00
CA ASN A 867 -27.35 31.69 20.53
C ASN A 867 -26.31 30.60 20.83
N ASP A 868 -25.16 30.59 20.16
CA ASP A 868 -24.06 29.66 20.40
C ASP A 868 -23.27 30.03 21.67
N MET A 869 -23.54 31.22 22.23
CA MET A 869 -22.86 31.79 23.39
C MET A 869 -23.85 32.13 24.53
N SER A 870 -25.09 31.63 24.48
CA SER A 870 -26.14 31.88 25.50
C SER A 870 -26.15 30.80 26.60
N GLU A 871 -27.05 30.92 27.58
CA GLU A 871 -27.22 29.94 28.68
C GLU A 871 -27.51 28.50 28.21
N GLY A 872 -28.04 28.33 26.98
CA GLY A 872 -28.30 27.01 26.40
C GLY A 872 -27.11 26.38 25.67
N SER A 873 -25.97 27.07 25.58
CA SER A 873 -24.78 26.56 24.88
C SER A 873 -23.94 25.63 25.77
N PRO A 874 -23.37 24.55 25.23
CA PRO A 874 -22.39 23.74 25.95
C PRO A 874 -21.17 24.53 26.45
N LEU A 875 -20.83 25.64 25.78
CA LEU A 875 -19.74 26.54 26.17
C LEU A 875 -20.16 27.62 27.19
N HIS A 876 -21.38 27.58 27.72
CA HIS A 876 -21.83 28.58 28.69
C HIS A 876 -20.97 28.56 29.98
N ASN A 877 -20.65 29.74 30.51
CA ASN A 877 -19.79 29.95 31.69
C ASN A 877 -18.39 29.31 31.63
N THR A 878 -17.86 29.04 30.44
CA THR A 878 -16.51 28.50 30.30
C THR A 878 -15.45 29.59 30.06
N PRO A 879 -14.21 29.43 30.55
CA PRO A 879 -13.10 30.31 30.21
C PRO A 879 -12.85 30.43 28.70
N LEU A 880 -12.93 29.32 27.97
CA LEU A 880 -12.74 29.32 26.51
C LEU A 880 -13.76 30.20 25.78
N ARG A 881 -15.04 30.18 26.21
CA ARG A 881 -16.07 31.05 25.63
C ARG A 881 -15.71 32.51 25.78
N ALA A 882 -15.28 32.92 26.98
CA ALA A 882 -14.93 34.30 27.26
C ALA A 882 -13.70 34.75 26.46
N ILE A 883 -12.71 33.86 26.28
CA ILE A 883 -11.54 34.10 25.43
C ILE A 883 -11.93 34.27 23.95
N LEU A 884 -12.73 33.35 23.40
CA LEU A 884 -13.18 33.44 22.01
C LEU A 884 -13.99 34.72 21.77
N TYR A 885 -14.80 35.13 22.75
CA TYR A 885 -15.56 36.37 22.68
C TYR A 885 -14.64 37.61 22.72
N ALA A 886 -13.65 37.64 23.61
CA ALA A 886 -12.67 38.72 23.68
C ALA A 886 -11.81 38.82 22.41
N MET A 887 -11.43 37.68 21.82
CA MET A 887 -10.72 37.64 20.52
C MET A 887 -11.59 38.21 19.39
N MET A 888 -12.88 37.87 19.35
CA MET A 888 -13.83 38.45 18.39
C MET A 888 -13.95 39.98 18.57
N GLU A 889 -13.98 40.49 19.80
CA GLU A 889 -14.04 41.94 20.06
C GLU A 889 -12.76 42.65 19.62
N LEU A 890 -11.57 42.06 19.87
CA LEU A 890 -10.30 42.57 19.33
C LEU A 890 -10.28 42.57 17.80
N GLY A 891 -10.87 41.56 17.15
CA GLY A 891 -11.01 41.53 15.69
C GLY A 891 -11.93 42.60 15.11
N LYS A 892 -12.78 43.20 15.95
CA LYS A 892 -13.66 44.34 15.60
C LYS A 892 -13.05 45.70 15.97
N ASP A 893 -11.75 45.73 16.26
CA ASP A 893 -11.01 46.93 16.65
C ASP A 893 -11.56 47.61 17.92
N LEU A 894 -12.15 46.85 18.84
CA LEU A 894 -12.56 47.37 20.14
C LEU A 894 -11.33 47.68 21.00
N ASP A 895 -11.42 48.71 21.86
CA ASP A 895 -10.31 49.10 22.72
C ASP A 895 -9.92 47.95 23.67
N THR A 896 -8.62 47.75 23.86
CA THR A 896 -8.10 46.62 24.64
C THR A 896 -8.53 46.69 26.11
N ASP A 897 -8.68 47.88 26.68
CA ASP A 897 -9.13 48.04 28.07
C ASP A 897 -10.61 47.62 28.23
N ASP A 898 -11.45 47.95 27.24
CA ASP A 898 -12.85 47.54 27.21
C ASP A 898 -12.98 46.01 27.05
N VAL A 899 -12.17 45.40 26.17
CA VAL A 899 -12.12 43.94 25.98
C VAL A 899 -11.71 43.24 27.28
N LEU A 900 -10.71 43.77 28.00
CA LEU A 900 -10.28 43.19 29.28
C LEU A 900 -11.37 43.30 30.36
N ALA A 901 -12.13 44.41 30.38
CA ALA A 901 -13.26 44.57 31.29
C ALA A 901 -14.36 43.55 31.00
N HIS A 902 -14.71 43.35 29.73
CA HIS A 902 -15.68 42.34 29.31
C HIS A 902 -15.21 40.91 29.61
N LEU A 903 -13.93 40.61 29.38
CA LEU A 903 -13.33 39.32 29.74
C LEU A 903 -13.46 39.05 31.24
N ALA A 904 -13.14 40.05 32.07
CA ALA A 904 -13.24 39.93 33.52
C ALA A 904 -14.68 39.71 34.02
N MET A 905 -15.67 40.31 33.35
CA MET A 905 -17.09 40.08 33.65
C MET A 905 -17.58 38.69 33.27
N ASN A 906 -17.04 38.10 32.20
CA ASN A 906 -17.51 36.83 31.65
C ASN A 906 -16.78 35.60 32.21
N VAL A 907 -15.67 35.79 32.94
CA VAL A 907 -14.90 34.70 33.56
C VAL A 907 -15.18 34.66 35.08
N PRO A 908 -15.76 33.56 35.59
CA PRO A 908 -15.91 33.38 37.04
C PRO A 908 -14.55 33.43 37.75
N ASN A 909 -14.45 34.21 38.83
CA ASN A 909 -13.21 34.38 39.60
C ASN A 909 -12.00 34.85 38.77
N TYR A 910 -12.21 35.76 37.81
CA TYR A 910 -11.16 36.29 36.93
C TYR A 910 -9.91 36.78 37.68
N TYR A 911 -10.06 37.41 38.84
CA TYR A 911 -8.92 37.95 39.60
C TYR A 911 -8.15 36.92 40.43
N ALA A 912 -8.59 35.66 40.48
CA ALA A 912 -7.81 34.59 41.09
C ALA A 912 -6.57 34.30 40.24
N GLN A 913 -5.41 34.15 40.89
CA GLN A 913 -4.12 34.00 40.22
C GLN A 913 -4.11 32.80 39.24
N GLY A 914 -4.67 31.65 39.64
CA GLY A 914 -4.77 30.46 38.77
C GLY A 914 -5.65 30.66 37.54
N THR A 915 -6.74 31.44 37.63
CA THR A 915 -7.66 31.68 36.51
C THR A 915 -7.01 32.53 35.41
N ARG A 916 -6.22 33.54 35.79
CA ARG A 916 -5.49 34.39 34.82
C ARG A 916 -4.39 33.60 34.13
N ASP A 917 -3.68 32.76 34.88
CA ASP A 917 -2.64 31.88 34.33
C ASP A 917 -3.24 30.88 33.32
N LEU A 918 -4.43 30.33 33.61
CA LEU A 918 -5.20 29.51 32.67
C LEU A 918 -5.57 30.28 31.40
N ILE A 919 -6.13 31.50 31.52
CA ILE A 919 -6.49 32.33 30.37
C ILE A 919 -5.28 32.61 29.48
N VAL A 920 -4.16 33.01 30.08
CA VAL A 920 -2.92 33.28 29.37
C VAL A 920 -2.44 32.03 28.63
N ALA A 921 -2.45 30.87 29.29
CA ALA A 921 -2.04 29.60 28.68
C ALA A 921 -2.92 29.25 27.46
N LEU A 922 -4.24 29.38 27.58
CA LEU A 922 -5.18 29.12 26.48
C LEU A 922 -4.98 30.09 25.31
N CYS A 923 -4.82 31.38 25.58
CA CYS A 923 -4.56 32.39 24.55
C CYS A 923 -3.23 32.15 23.83
N GLN A 924 -2.18 31.77 24.56
CA GLN A 924 -0.89 31.41 23.95
C GLN A 924 -1.02 30.17 23.06
N TYR A 925 -1.71 29.14 23.55
CA TYR A 925 -1.97 27.93 22.77
C TYR A 925 -2.72 28.23 21.46
N LEU A 926 -3.83 28.99 21.54
CA LEU A 926 -4.59 29.42 20.37
C LEU A 926 -3.73 30.25 19.42
N GLY A 927 -2.94 31.19 19.96
CA GLY A 927 -2.01 32.00 19.16
C GLY A 927 -0.93 31.18 18.44
N THR A 928 -0.53 30.03 18.95
CA THR A 928 0.42 29.14 18.26
C THR A 928 -0.28 28.29 17.20
N VAL A 929 -1.38 27.64 17.57
CA VAL A 929 -2.07 26.67 16.70
C VAL A 929 -2.74 27.36 15.52
N LEU A 930 -3.37 28.51 15.74
CA LEU A 930 -4.12 29.22 14.72
C LEU A 930 -3.22 29.88 13.66
N GLU A 931 -1.92 30.05 13.91
CA GLU A 931 -1.00 30.76 12.98
C GLU A 931 -1.06 30.20 11.55
N SER A 932 -1.17 28.88 11.43
CA SER A 932 -1.15 28.19 10.14
C SER A 932 -2.49 28.21 9.38
N ILE A 933 -3.61 28.42 10.09
CA ILE A 933 -4.97 28.26 9.54
C ILE A 933 -5.80 29.55 9.59
N ARG A 934 -5.54 30.44 10.55
CA ARG A 934 -6.28 31.67 10.88
C ARG A 934 -5.32 32.70 11.52
N PRO A 935 -4.40 33.31 10.74
CA PRO A 935 -3.34 34.17 11.28
C PRO A 935 -3.85 35.42 12.02
N ASP A 936 -4.97 35.99 11.57
CA ASP A 936 -5.57 37.16 12.23
C ASP A 936 -6.10 36.81 13.63
N GLU A 937 -6.79 35.67 13.75
CA GLU A 937 -7.28 35.13 15.02
C GLU A 937 -6.11 34.75 15.96
N ALA A 938 -5.01 34.24 15.39
CA ALA A 938 -3.78 33.96 16.13
C ALA A 938 -3.14 35.24 16.71
N SER A 939 -3.15 36.33 15.95
CA SER A 939 -2.67 37.64 16.39
C SER A 939 -3.50 38.18 17.56
N GLN A 940 -4.84 38.13 17.45
CA GLN A 940 -5.77 38.53 18.52
C GLN A 940 -5.51 37.76 19.81
N ALA A 941 -5.30 36.44 19.72
CA ALA A 941 -4.99 35.61 20.88
C ALA A 941 -3.66 36.01 21.57
N ARG A 942 -2.63 36.37 20.78
CA ARG A 942 -1.34 36.85 21.33
C ARG A 942 -1.46 38.19 22.01
N VAL A 943 -2.21 39.13 21.41
CA VAL A 943 -2.50 40.44 22.01
C VAL A 943 -3.22 40.24 23.34
N LEU A 944 -4.29 39.42 23.34
CA LEU A 944 -5.05 39.14 24.56
C LEU A 944 -4.18 38.52 25.66
N ALA A 945 -3.32 37.54 25.33
CA ALA A 945 -2.39 36.94 26.28
C ALA A 945 -1.44 37.98 26.93
N GLN A 946 -0.91 38.90 26.13
CA GLN A 946 0.00 39.95 26.61
C GLN A 946 -0.73 41.01 27.44
N SER A 947 -1.95 41.37 27.06
CA SER A 947 -2.80 42.32 27.78
C SER A 947 -3.22 41.78 29.15
N VAL A 948 -3.66 40.52 29.22
CA VAL A 948 -3.99 39.86 30.50
C VAL A 948 -2.76 39.74 31.40
N ARG A 949 -1.55 39.49 30.86
CA ARG A 949 -0.30 39.48 31.65
C ARG A 949 0.07 40.84 32.23
N ASN A 950 -0.09 41.90 31.45
CA ASN A 950 0.35 43.25 31.82
C ASN A 950 -0.70 44.03 32.61
N GLN A 951 -1.93 43.52 32.70
CA GLN A 951 -3.00 44.12 33.48
C GLN A 951 -2.59 44.20 34.96
N ARG A 952 -2.37 45.42 35.44
CA ARG A 952 -2.08 45.72 36.85
C ARG A 952 -3.32 45.40 37.68
N LEU A 953 -3.13 44.62 38.76
CA LEU A 953 -4.17 44.28 39.74
C LEU A 953 -4.55 45.48 40.59
#